data_AF-A0A256ZZJ1-F1
#
_entry.id   AF-A0A256ZZJ1-F1
#
_cell.length_a   1.000
_cell.length_b   1.000
_cell.length_c   1.000
_cell.angle_alpha   90.00
_cell.angle_beta   90.00
_cell.angle_gamma   90.00
#
_symmetry.space_group_name_H-M   'P 1'
#
loop_
_entity.id
_entity.type
_entity.pdbx_description
1 polymer ?
#
loop_
_entity_poly.entity_id
_entity_poly.type
_entity_poly.pdbx_seq_one_letter_code
_entity_poly.pdbx_strand_id
1 'polypeptide(L)'
;MYNLKNHVQDQLISPKHRVVRKKIQTSAYILEPIEDVMKLKSPFIIPIAGKNSNKEATISDEQIKLMAWIISEGTIERPTKYRRCYRISIYQSKEKNKKNYKEIIKLLKHFKLKYSEYESAALDGKVTRIRLDAKSSRKIHKWFGTRDSISFIPDILLNMNERQSKLFIQTYLKADRFENCKIATTNLEILDALQIIAVNAGYGFTVLKRKPTIGSKDIYVLRLIKHKETYIQKITKVNYNGIIWCPNTKNETVIARRNGKVFITGNTPFTNITLDLEVPSYMKNEPVIIGGKPQKESYSDFQKEMNMINRAFAEMMLEGDAKGRVFTFPIPTYNITKNFEWDKEDYKPLWEMTAKYGVPYFANFINSDMKPDDVRSMCCRLRIDNRELKKRGGGLFGANPLTGSIGVVTINMPKIGYMSKTEEEFFEKLEKNMDLAKKSLEIKRKIIENFTEKGLYPYSRFYLRSIKQKTGKYWKNHFSTIGLIGMNEALLNFMGVNIADEKGRKFAEKVLDFMRNKLQSYQQETGNIYNLEATPAEGASHRLARLDKKNYPDIIVANEENYRRGAAPYYTNSTQLPVDYTDDIFEALKLQDNLQCKYTGGTVLHGFIGESMPSPEATKNLIRKIAENFRLPYFTITPTFSICPIHGYIPGKHYYCPICATEN
;
A
#
# COMPACT_ATOMS: atom_id res chain seq x y z
N MET A 1 9.50 -19.92 3.09
CA MET A 1 10.06 -18.66 2.55
C MET A 1 11.29 -18.94 1.69
N TYR A 2 11.70 -17.96 0.89
CA TYR A 2 12.89 -18.00 0.05
C TYR A 2 13.95 -17.11 0.66
N ASN A 3 15.11 -17.68 0.95
CA ASN A 3 16.23 -16.98 1.54
C ASN A 3 17.23 -16.62 0.44
N LEU A 4 17.37 -15.32 0.21
CA LEU A 4 18.46 -14.75 -0.58
C LEU A 4 19.51 -14.36 0.44
N LYS A 5 20.66 -15.02 0.37
CA LYS A 5 21.72 -14.82 1.37
C LYS A 5 23.08 -14.81 0.72
N ASN A 6 23.89 -13.85 1.12
CA ASN A 6 25.33 -13.84 0.91
C ASN A 6 26.03 -13.18 2.11
N HIS A 7 27.30 -12.82 1.98
CA HIS A 7 28.08 -12.19 3.05
C HIS A 7 27.51 -10.82 3.49
N VAL A 8 26.95 -10.02 2.58
CA VAL A 8 26.42 -8.68 2.85
C VAL A 8 24.89 -8.61 2.92
N GLN A 9 24.20 -9.66 2.52
CA GLN A 9 22.75 -9.67 2.37
C GLN A 9 22.11 -10.92 3.01
N ASP A 10 20.96 -10.74 3.66
CA ASP A 10 20.09 -11.81 4.19
C ASP A 10 18.65 -11.28 4.13
N GLN A 11 17.86 -11.73 3.16
CA GLN A 11 16.43 -11.41 3.08
C GLN A 11 15.62 -12.68 2.92
N LEU A 12 14.54 -12.74 3.66
CA LEU A 12 13.49 -13.72 3.47
C LEU A 12 12.37 -13.10 2.66
N ILE A 13 12.01 -13.80 1.59
CA ILE A 13 10.90 -13.43 0.73
C ILE A 13 9.83 -14.49 0.90
N SER A 14 8.64 -14.09 1.30
CA SER A 14 7.46 -14.94 1.32
C SER A 14 7.09 -15.36 -0.11
N PRO A 15 6.40 -16.49 -0.28
CA PRO A 15 5.90 -16.87 -1.59
C PRO A 15 5.09 -15.76 -2.27
N LYS A 16 5.22 -15.68 -3.60
CA LYS A 16 4.57 -14.69 -4.47
C LYS A 16 4.99 -13.23 -4.24
N HIS A 17 5.91 -12.95 -3.30
CA HIS A 17 6.44 -11.61 -3.12
C HIS A 17 7.53 -11.29 -4.13
N ARG A 18 7.66 -10.01 -4.46
CA ARG A 18 8.58 -9.52 -5.48
C ARG A 18 9.89 -9.08 -4.86
N VAL A 19 10.99 -9.39 -5.53
CA VAL A 19 12.34 -8.94 -5.20
C VAL A 19 12.76 -7.85 -6.17
N VAL A 20 13.41 -6.81 -5.64
CA VAL A 20 14.08 -5.81 -6.48
C VAL A 20 15.40 -6.40 -6.97
N ARG A 21 15.58 -6.46 -8.29
CA ARG A 21 16.86 -6.85 -8.90
C ARG A 21 17.22 -5.95 -10.07
N LYS A 22 18.49 -5.88 -10.41
CA LYS A 22 18.96 -5.19 -11.61
C LYS A 22 18.58 -6.00 -12.85
N LYS A 23 18.13 -5.31 -13.89
CA LYS A 23 17.88 -5.93 -15.19
C LYS A 23 19.23 -6.16 -15.90
N ILE A 24 19.38 -7.35 -16.46
CA ILE A 24 20.61 -7.81 -17.14
C ILE A 24 21.01 -6.78 -18.20
N GLN A 25 22.29 -6.40 -18.23
CA GLN A 25 22.88 -5.45 -19.18
C GLN A 25 22.25 -4.03 -19.17
N THR A 26 21.59 -3.62 -18.09
CA THR A 26 21.06 -2.25 -17.95
C THR A 26 21.39 -1.65 -16.58
N SER A 27 21.25 -0.33 -16.45
CA SER A 27 21.29 0.37 -15.16
C SER A 27 19.94 0.35 -14.42
N ALA A 28 18.89 -0.21 -15.02
CA ALA A 28 17.54 -0.20 -14.46
C ALA A 28 17.30 -1.36 -13.48
N TYR A 29 16.44 -1.10 -12.50
CA TYR A 29 15.93 -2.10 -11.56
C TYR A 29 14.55 -2.56 -11.98
N ILE A 30 14.21 -3.81 -11.66
CA ILE A 30 12.89 -4.40 -11.86
C ILE A 30 12.42 -5.11 -10.59
N LEU A 31 11.10 -5.21 -10.44
CA LEU A 31 10.44 -6.00 -9.41
C LEU A 31 9.93 -7.30 -10.02
N GLU A 32 10.37 -8.44 -9.50
CA GLU A 32 10.00 -9.74 -10.06
C GLU A 32 9.66 -10.74 -8.95
N PRO A 33 8.59 -11.55 -9.08
CA PRO A 33 8.25 -12.57 -8.08
C PRO A 33 9.43 -13.50 -7.81
N ILE A 34 9.62 -13.87 -6.54
CA ILE A 34 10.78 -14.66 -6.14
C ILE A 34 10.84 -16.04 -6.81
N GLU A 35 9.70 -16.65 -7.11
CA GLU A 35 9.61 -17.90 -7.86
C GLU A 35 10.19 -17.79 -9.28
N ASP A 36 10.16 -16.59 -9.86
CA ASP A 36 10.66 -16.33 -11.21
C ASP A 36 12.14 -16.01 -11.18
N VAL A 37 12.58 -15.24 -10.18
CA VAL A 37 13.99 -15.01 -9.90
C VAL A 37 14.72 -16.34 -9.64
N MET A 38 14.06 -17.32 -9.00
CA MET A 38 14.61 -18.67 -8.81
C MET A 38 14.86 -19.46 -10.10
N LYS A 39 14.19 -19.11 -11.20
CA LYS A 39 14.38 -19.79 -12.50
C LYS A 39 15.62 -19.30 -13.23
N LEU A 40 16.24 -18.20 -12.77
CA LEU A 40 17.45 -17.66 -13.38
C LEU A 40 18.63 -18.63 -13.21
N LYS A 41 19.28 -18.98 -14.33
CA LYS A 41 20.45 -19.88 -14.35
C LYS A 41 21.75 -19.18 -13.95
N SER A 42 21.77 -17.85 -13.95
CA SER A 42 22.94 -17.03 -13.62
C SER A 42 22.73 -16.25 -12.32
N PRO A 43 23.83 -15.90 -11.61
CA PRO A 43 23.75 -14.98 -10.48
C PRO A 43 23.09 -13.66 -10.90
N PHE A 44 22.22 -13.15 -10.05
CA PHE A 44 21.51 -11.89 -10.30
C PHE A 44 21.92 -10.84 -9.28
N ILE A 45 21.83 -9.58 -9.70
CA ILE A 45 22.25 -8.43 -8.90
C ILE A 45 21.03 -7.86 -8.18
N ILE A 46 21.16 -7.58 -6.89
CA ILE A 46 20.16 -6.87 -6.09
C ILE A 46 20.76 -5.59 -5.50
N PRO A 47 19.96 -4.52 -5.31
CA PRO A 47 20.43 -3.34 -4.63
C PRO A 47 20.49 -3.56 -3.12
N ILE A 48 21.52 -3.00 -2.49
CA ILE A 48 21.69 -2.91 -1.03
C ILE A 48 21.73 -1.46 -0.54
N ALA A 49 21.66 -0.50 -1.46
CA ALA A 49 21.52 0.92 -1.17
C ALA A 49 20.72 1.63 -2.28
N GLY A 50 20.04 2.71 -1.93
CA GLY A 50 19.24 3.54 -2.83
C GLY A 50 19.72 4.99 -2.86
N LYS A 51 19.09 5.81 -3.71
CA LYS A 51 19.27 7.26 -3.69
C LYS A 51 18.31 7.86 -2.66
N ASN A 52 18.83 8.67 -1.74
CA ASN A 52 18.01 9.40 -0.78
C ASN A 52 17.52 10.72 -1.42
N SER A 53 16.20 10.93 -1.42
CA SER A 53 15.53 12.11 -1.99
C SER A 53 15.06 13.13 -0.95
N ASN A 54 15.47 12.99 0.32
CA ASN A 54 15.14 13.96 1.36
C ASN A 54 15.67 15.35 1.02
N LYS A 55 14.94 16.38 1.44
CA LYS A 55 15.40 17.76 1.38
C LYS A 55 16.54 17.97 2.37
N GLU A 56 17.36 19.00 2.14
CA GLU A 56 18.42 19.38 3.07
C GLU A 56 17.81 19.80 4.42
N ALA A 57 18.33 19.23 5.51
CA ALA A 57 17.87 19.53 6.87
C ALA A 57 18.42 20.88 7.34
N THR A 58 17.67 21.57 8.19
CA THR A 58 18.01 22.89 8.76
C THR A 58 19.07 22.80 9.88
N ILE A 59 20.19 22.15 9.58
CA ILE A 59 21.33 21.95 10.48
C ILE A 59 22.64 22.16 9.71
N SER A 60 23.59 22.89 10.30
CA SER A 60 24.87 23.19 9.64
C SER A 60 25.82 22.00 9.67
N ASP A 61 26.75 21.96 8.71
CA ASP A 61 27.80 20.93 8.63
C ASP A 61 28.66 20.89 9.89
N GLU A 62 28.99 22.04 10.50
CA GLU A 62 29.71 22.13 11.77
C GLU A 62 28.91 21.51 12.93
N GLN A 63 27.60 21.73 12.95
CA GLN A 63 26.74 21.21 14.01
C GLN A 63 26.62 19.68 13.89
N ILE A 64 26.44 19.16 12.66
CA ILE A 64 26.46 17.73 12.35
C ILE A 64 27.76 17.09 12.86
N LYS A 65 28.91 17.68 12.51
CA LYS A 65 30.23 17.17 12.92
C LYS A 65 30.39 17.15 14.44
N LEU A 66 30.04 18.24 15.11
CA LEU A 66 30.19 18.34 16.56
C LEU A 66 29.25 17.37 17.29
N MET A 67 28.01 17.21 16.82
CA MET A 67 27.09 16.22 17.37
C MET A 67 27.62 14.79 17.17
N ALA A 68 28.21 14.46 16.01
CA ALA A 68 28.83 13.16 15.80
C ALA A 68 29.95 12.86 16.81
N TRP A 69 30.84 13.84 17.08
CA TRP A 69 31.88 13.73 18.10
C TRP A 69 31.30 13.53 19.51
N ILE A 70 30.28 14.30 19.87
CA ILE A 70 29.63 14.22 21.19
C ILE A 70 28.91 12.88 21.39
N ILE A 71 28.26 12.36 20.36
CA ILE A 71 27.54 11.08 20.45
C ILE A 71 28.54 9.92 20.58
N SER A 72 29.66 9.97 19.87
CA SER A 72 30.66 8.89 19.86
C SER A 72 31.62 8.92 21.06
N GLU A 73 32.20 10.08 21.40
CA GLU A 73 33.24 10.20 22.43
C GLU A 73 32.79 11.01 23.68
N GLY A 74 31.51 11.39 23.74
CA GLY A 74 30.96 12.23 24.81
C GLY A 74 30.40 11.46 25.99
N THR A 75 30.43 12.10 27.16
CA THR A 75 29.77 11.64 28.40
C THR A 75 29.08 12.80 29.10
N ILE A 76 28.05 12.50 29.90
CA ILE A 76 27.39 13.47 30.79
C ILE A 76 27.73 13.11 32.23
N GLU A 77 28.03 14.13 33.04
CA GLU A 77 28.13 13.96 34.49
C GLU A 77 26.77 13.57 35.08
N ARG A 78 26.73 12.50 35.88
CA ARG A 78 25.48 12.05 36.49
C ARG A 78 25.05 13.03 37.60
N PRO A 79 23.77 13.43 37.64
CA PRO A 79 23.25 14.20 38.76
C PRO A 79 23.28 13.35 40.05
N THR A 80 23.68 13.95 41.16
CA THR A 80 23.60 13.32 42.49
C THR A 80 22.47 13.95 43.30
N LYS A 81 22.07 13.31 44.41
CA LYS A 81 21.07 13.84 45.37
C LYS A 81 21.35 15.30 45.78
N TYR A 82 22.62 15.70 45.80
CA TYR A 82 23.09 17.00 46.26
C TYR A 82 23.54 17.94 45.14
N ARG A 83 23.70 17.45 43.90
CA ARG A 83 24.22 18.26 42.79
C ARG A 83 23.63 17.84 41.44
N ARG A 84 22.75 18.67 40.89
CA ARG A 84 22.21 18.54 39.53
C ARG A 84 23.21 19.10 38.50
N CYS A 85 24.28 18.37 38.23
CA CYS A 85 25.26 18.74 37.21
C CYS A 85 25.07 17.90 35.95
N TYR A 86 24.87 18.55 34.79
CA TYR A 86 24.69 17.91 33.49
C TYR A 86 25.76 18.38 32.50
N ARG A 87 27.02 18.42 32.94
CA ARG A 87 28.11 18.88 32.08
C ARG A 87 28.55 17.79 31.12
N ILE A 88 28.79 18.19 29.88
CA ILE A 88 29.23 17.30 28.81
C ILE A 88 30.76 17.30 28.79
N SER A 89 31.37 16.13 28.67
CA SER A 89 32.80 15.97 28.44
C SER A 89 33.05 15.13 27.19
N ILE A 90 34.01 15.51 26.36
CA ILE A 90 34.47 14.76 25.18
C ILE A 90 35.89 14.26 25.48
N TYR A 91 36.21 13.00 25.16
CA TYR A 91 37.51 12.41 25.43
C TYR A 91 38.28 12.14 24.14
N GLN A 92 39.46 12.76 23.98
CA GLN A 92 40.31 12.55 22.81
C GLN A 92 41.80 12.68 23.17
N SER A 93 42.68 11.96 22.47
CA SER A 93 44.12 12.04 22.69
C SER A 93 44.76 13.15 21.85
N LYS A 94 45.51 14.06 22.50
CA LYS A 94 46.33 15.09 21.83
C LYS A 94 47.51 14.51 21.06
N GLU A 95 48.04 13.39 21.53
CA GLU A 95 49.25 12.77 21.02
C GLU A 95 48.91 11.80 19.88
N LYS A 96 48.10 10.77 20.16
CA LYS A 96 47.77 9.72 19.17
C LYS A 96 46.86 10.22 18.04
N ASN A 97 45.91 11.09 18.33
CA ASN A 97 44.88 11.54 17.38
C ASN A 97 44.83 13.07 17.24
N LYS A 98 46.01 13.69 17.05
CA LYS A 98 46.18 15.15 16.99
C LYS A 98 45.22 15.85 16.01
N LYS A 99 44.91 15.23 14.87
CA LYS A 99 43.97 15.79 13.87
C LYS A 99 42.53 15.86 14.39
N ASN A 100 42.04 14.76 14.98
CA ASN A 100 40.68 14.69 15.56
C ASN A 100 40.52 15.68 16.72
N TYR A 101 41.54 15.73 17.60
CA TYR A 101 41.57 16.71 18.69
C TYR A 101 41.46 18.14 18.16
N LYS A 102 42.27 18.51 17.16
CA LYS A 102 42.22 19.85 16.54
C LYS A 102 40.86 20.15 15.89
N GLU A 103 40.23 19.15 15.27
CA GLU A 103 38.89 19.28 14.68
C GLU A 103 37.84 19.59 15.77
N ILE A 104 37.83 18.84 16.88
CA ILE A 104 36.93 19.09 18.01
C ILE A 104 37.13 20.51 18.55
N ILE A 105 38.37 20.93 18.83
CA ILE A 105 38.65 22.27 19.36
C ILE A 105 38.19 23.37 18.39
N LYS A 106 38.39 23.18 17.07
CA LYS A 106 37.91 24.12 16.05
C LYS A 106 36.39 24.24 16.08
N LEU A 107 35.66 23.13 16.21
CA LEU A 107 34.20 23.11 16.31
C LEU A 107 33.71 23.80 17.60
N LEU A 108 34.34 23.53 18.74
CA LEU A 108 34.00 24.20 20.01
C LEU A 108 34.19 25.72 19.91
N LYS A 109 35.29 26.18 19.30
CA LYS A 109 35.54 27.60 19.03
C LYS A 109 34.50 28.21 18.09
N HIS A 110 34.15 27.52 17.01
CA HIS A 110 33.12 27.97 16.06
C HIS A 110 31.79 28.26 16.76
N PHE A 111 31.35 27.37 17.66
CA PHE A 111 30.11 27.57 18.41
C PHE A 111 30.23 28.43 19.67
N LYS A 112 31.42 29.01 19.92
CA LYS A 112 31.75 29.81 21.11
C LYS A 112 31.49 29.06 22.43
N LEU A 113 31.85 27.78 22.46
CA LEU A 113 31.66 26.91 23.63
C LEU A 113 32.90 27.00 24.55
N LYS A 114 32.67 27.27 25.83
CA LYS A 114 33.70 27.32 26.86
C LYS A 114 33.93 25.92 27.46
N TYR A 115 35.18 25.58 27.69
CA TYR A 115 35.59 24.28 28.20
C TYR A 115 36.89 24.38 29.02
N SER A 116 37.16 23.34 29.80
CA SER A 116 38.43 23.12 30.49
C SER A 116 39.00 21.77 30.08
N GLU A 117 40.32 21.65 30.03
CA GLU A 117 41.00 20.41 29.67
C GLU A 117 41.62 19.78 30.92
N TYR A 118 41.47 18.46 31.04
CA TYR A 118 42.09 17.67 32.10
C TYR A 118 42.78 16.47 31.45
N GLU A 119 44.02 16.18 31.83
CA GLU A 119 44.76 15.03 31.31
C GLU A 119 44.76 13.88 32.33
N SER A 120 44.54 12.67 31.83
CA SER A 120 44.56 11.45 32.62
C SER A 120 45.29 10.34 31.88
N ALA A 121 46.01 9.50 32.62
CA ALA A 121 46.58 8.27 32.10
C ALA A 121 45.46 7.26 31.79
N ALA A 122 45.47 6.67 30.60
CA ALA A 122 44.62 5.54 30.22
C ALA A 122 45.48 4.36 29.76
N LEU A 123 44.87 3.18 29.65
CA LEU A 123 45.53 1.92 29.25
C LEU A 123 46.39 2.04 27.98
N ASP A 124 45.96 2.88 27.03
CA ASP A 124 46.64 3.14 25.76
C ASP A 124 47.28 4.54 25.66
N GLY A 125 47.72 5.14 26.77
CA GLY A 125 48.42 6.43 26.81
C GLY A 125 47.58 7.60 27.33
N LYS A 126 48.07 8.85 27.18
CA LYS A 126 47.39 10.04 27.72
C LYS A 126 46.12 10.38 26.95
N VAL A 127 45.02 10.54 27.68
CA VAL A 127 43.72 11.00 27.16
C VAL A 127 43.40 12.36 27.75
N THR A 128 42.97 13.30 26.91
CA THR A 128 42.48 14.60 27.33
C THR A 128 40.96 14.58 27.44
N ARG A 129 40.45 14.90 28.63
CA ARG A 129 39.04 15.17 28.88
C ARG A 129 38.76 16.65 28.63
N ILE A 130 38.01 16.94 27.58
CA ILE A 130 37.52 18.28 27.23
C ILE A 130 36.16 18.48 27.89
N ARG A 131 36.11 19.15 29.04
CA ARG A 131 34.90 19.31 29.85
C ARG A 131 34.25 20.67 29.59
N LEU A 132 33.05 20.68 29.04
CA LEU A 132 32.28 21.89 28.79
C LEU A 132 31.78 22.53 30.09
N ASP A 133 31.71 23.86 30.11
CA ASP A 133 31.06 24.57 31.21
C ASP A 133 29.53 24.36 31.20
N ALA A 134 28.84 24.84 32.24
CA ALA A 134 27.41 24.63 32.39
C ALA A 134 26.56 25.36 31.31
N LYS A 135 27.03 26.52 30.80
CA LYS A 135 26.31 27.29 29.77
C LYS A 135 26.45 26.63 28.40
N SER A 136 27.65 26.16 28.08
CA SER A 136 27.97 25.46 26.83
C SER A 136 27.27 24.11 26.77
N SER A 137 27.27 23.35 27.88
CA SER A 137 26.52 22.09 27.96
C SER A 137 25.02 22.28 27.73
N ARG A 138 24.42 23.34 28.29
CA ARG A 138 23.00 23.69 28.05
C ARG A 138 22.69 23.97 26.58
N LYS A 139 23.62 24.59 25.84
CA LYS A 139 23.44 24.84 24.40
C LYS A 139 23.40 23.53 23.61
N ILE A 140 24.28 22.59 23.95
CA ILE A 140 24.28 21.25 23.34
C ILE A 140 23.00 20.48 23.70
N HIS A 141 22.59 20.47 24.97
CA HIS A 141 21.35 19.80 25.40
C HIS A 141 20.12 20.24 24.59
N LYS A 142 20.03 21.53 24.22
CA LYS A 142 18.96 22.02 23.32
C LYS A 142 18.97 21.35 21.95
N TRP A 143 20.14 21.00 21.40
CA TRP A 143 20.24 20.29 20.12
C TRP A 143 19.78 18.83 20.22
N PHE A 144 19.94 18.21 21.39
CA PHE A 144 19.42 16.88 21.68
C PHE A 144 17.95 16.89 22.10
N GLY A 145 17.37 18.06 22.43
CA GLY A 145 16.01 18.17 22.94
C GLY A 145 15.86 17.69 24.39
N THR A 146 16.94 17.23 25.03
CA THR A 146 16.95 16.77 26.43
C THR A 146 18.29 17.08 27.09
N ARG A 147 18.28 17.07 28.43
CA ARG A 147 19.44 17.25 29.30
C ARG A 147 19.89 15.94 29.96
N ASP A 148 19.09 14.89 29.85
CA ASP A 148 19.28 13.64 30.60
C ASP A 148 20.19 12.66 29.89
N SER A 149 20.29 12.74 28.55
CA SER A 149 21.14 11.87 27.74
C SER A 149 21.68 12.58 26.50
N ILE A 150 22.87 12.17 26.07
CA ILE A 150 23.48 12.48 24.75
C ILE A 150 23.82 11.19 23.99
N SER A 151 23.47 10.03 24.57
CA SER A 151 23.83 8.71 24.04
C SER A 151 22.76 8.16 23.09
N PHE A 152 22.22 9.04 22.23
CA PHE A 152 21.28 8.74 21.16
C PHE A 152 21.48 9.71 19.99
N ILE A 153 20.87 9.43 18.84
CA ILE A 153 20.93 10.27 17.63
C ILE A 153 19.57 10.97 17.43
N PRO A 154 19.48 12.31 17.51
CA PRO A 154 18.22 13.04 17.34
C PRO A 154 17.58 12.92 15.94
N ASP A 155 16.25 13.06 15.87
CA ASP A 155 15.45 12.92 14.63
C ASP A 155 15.89 13.83 13.49
N ILE A 156 16.38 15.03 13.78
CA ILE A 156 16.89 15.95 12.76
C ILE A 156 18.06 15.34 11.98
N LEU A 157 18.90 14.52 12.64
CA LEU A 157 20.00 13.80 12.01
C LEU A 157 19.50 12.55 11.24
N LEU A 158 18.44 11.91 11.74
CA LEU A 158 17.83 10.73 11.09
C LEU A 158 17.10 11.08 9.79
N ASN A 159 16.73 12.34 9.56
CA ASN A 159 15.97 12.78 8.38
C ASN A 159 16.80 13.57 7.35
N MET A 160 18.13 13.57 7.50
CA MET A 160 19.03 14.30 6.60
C MET A 160 19.05 13.77 5.16
N ASN A 161 19.45 14.62 4.23
CA ASN A 161 19.72 14.21 2.85
C ASN A 161 21.00 13.36 2.73
N GLU A 162 21.30 12.87 1.52
CA GLU A 162 22.45 11.97 1.28
C GLU A 162 23.79 12.61 1.66
N ARG A 163 24.00 13.90 1.34
CA ARG A 163 25.24 14.62 1.60
C ARG A 163 25.51 14.78 3.10
N GLN A 164 24.51 15.27 3.83
CA GLN A 164 24.58 15.51 5.26
C GLN A 164 24.72 14.19 6.04
N SER A 165 24.01 13.14 5.62
CA SER A 165 24.12 11.80 6.22
C SER A 165 25.52 11.20 6.05
N LYS A 166 26.12 11.35 4.85
CA LYS A 166 27.52 10.94 4.61
C LYS A 166 28.49 11.72 5.50
N LEU A 167 28.28 13.01 5.66
CA LEU A 167 29.11 13.85 6.50
C LEU A 167 29.09 13.39 7.97
N PHE A 168 27.91 13.09 8.50
CA PHE A 168 27.76 12.56 9.86
C PHE A 168 28.51 11.24 10.02
N ILE A 169 28.26 10.26 9.15
CA ILE A 169 28.88 8.93 9.22
C ILE A 169 30.40 9.01 9.10
N GLN A 170 30.92 9.83 8.18
CA GLN A 170 32.36 10.03 8.03
C GLN A 170 32.99 10.63 9.28
N THR A 171 32.30 11.57 9.94
CA THR A 171 32.78 12.17 11.19
C THR A 171 32.74 11.17 12.34
N TYR A 172 31.66 10.39 12.44
CA TYR A 172 31.51 9.35 13.45
C TYR A 172 32.60 8.27 13.32
N LEU A 173 32.92 7.84 12.09
CA LEU A 173 34.00 6.86 11.85
C LEU A 173 35.37 7.34 12.35
N LYS A 174 35.68 8.64 12.23
CA LYS A 174 36.93 9.20 12.77
C LYS A 174 37.01 9.04 14.29
N ALA A 175 35.87 9.12 14.96
CA ALA A 175 35.76 9.09 16.41
C ALA A 175 35.89 7.68 16.98
N ASP A 176 35.34 6.69 16.29
CA ASP A 176 35.24 5.32 16.76
C ASP A 176 36.51 4.47 16.57
N ARG A 177 37.50 5.00 15.83
CA ARG A 177 38.88 4.47 15.65
C ARG A 177 39.00 3.07 15.04
N PHE A 178 37.91 2.46 14.57
CA PHE A 178 37.88 1.07 14.14
C PHE A 178 37.86 0.91 12.61
N GLU A 179 39.01 0.98 11.92
CA GLU A 179 39.12 0.89 10.45
C GLU A 179 38.23 1.90 9.66
N ASN A 180 38.57 2.25 8.42
CA ASN A 180 37.85 3.30 7.66
C ASN A 180 36.41 2.92 7.20
N CYS A 181 35.82 1.85 7.73
CA CYS A 181 34.50 1.35 7.33
C CYS A 181 33.73 0.59 8.42
N LYS A 182 34.19 0.57 9.67
CA LYS A 182 33.51 -0.15 10.76
C LYS A 182 33.27 0.78 11.94
N ILE A 183 32.18 0.52 12.65
CA ILE A 183 31.78 1.19 13.88
C ILE A 183 31.45 0.12 14.91
N ALA A 184 32.02 0.19 16.10
CA ALA A 184 31.78 -0.69 17.23
C ALA A 184 30.99 0.05 18.32
N THR A 185 29.85 -0.49 18.72
CA THR A 185 29.04 0.09 19.80
C THR A 185 28.48 -0.99 20.70
N THR A 186 28.30 -0.68 21.99
CA THR A 186 27.57 -1.51 22.95
C THR A 186 26.14 -1.04 23.16
N ASN A 187 25.75 0.10 22.57
CA ASN A 187 24.43 0.69 22.66
C ASN A 187 23.60 0.35 21.40
N LEU A 188 22.50 -0.39 21.62
CA LEU A 188 21.57 -0.82 20.56
C LEU A 188 20.82 0.35 19.90
N GLU A 189 20.45 1.38 20.66
CA GLU A 189 19.74 2.55 20.13
C GLU A 189 20.63 3.33 19.16
N ILE A 190 21.90 3.53 19.54
CA ILE A 190 22.92 4.14 18.67
C ILE A 190 23.16 3.29 17.43
N LEU A 191 23.27 1.97 17.57
CA LEU A 191 23.44 1.06 16.45
C LEU A 191 22.29 1.20 15.44
N ASP A 192 21.06 1.17 15.92
CA ASP A 192 19.85 1.25 15.08
C ASP A 192 19.78 2.59 14.33
N ALA A 193 20.08 3.69 15.02
CA ALA A 193 20.14 5.00 14.41
C ALA A 193 21.29 5.14 13.38
N LEU A 194 22.48 4.60 13.67
CA LEU A 194 23.60 4.59 12.72
C LEU A 194 23.27 3.81 11.44
N GLN A 195 22.52 2.71 11.57
CA GLN A 195 22.04 1.96 10.40
C GLN A 195 21.07 2.79 9.54
N ILE A 196 20.18 3.57 10.14
CA ILE A 196 19.29 4.49 9.40
C ILE A 196 20.12 5.54 8.65
N ILE A 197 21.09 6.17 9.32
CA ILE A 197 21.94 7.17 8.67
C ILE A 197 22.80 6.54 7.56
N ALA A 198 23.27 5.30 7.75
CA ALA A 198 24.00 4.58 6.70
C ALA A 198 23.14 4.41 5.43
N VAL A 199 21.87 4.03 5.58
CA VAL A 199 20.91 3.95 4.44
C VAL A 199 20.71 5.32 3.80
N ASN A 200 20.49 6.36 4.61
CA ASN A 200 20.30 7.72 4.11
C ASN A 200 21.54 8.27 3.39
N ALA A 201 22.73 7.84 3.81
CA ALA A 201 24.01 8.13 3.18
C ALA A 201 24.26 7.31 1.90
N GLY A 202 23.32 6.44 1.50
CA GLY A 202 23.44 5.60 0.31
C GLY A 202 24.45 4.45 0.48
N TYR A 203 24.65 3.98 1.72
CA TYR A 203 25.49 2.82 2.04
C TYR A 203 24.64 1.60 2.39
N GLY A 204 25.13 0.44 1.98
CA GLY A 204 24.71 -0.82 2.59
C GLY A 204 25.41 -1.01 3.95
N PHE A 205 25.00 -2.00 4.74
CA PHE A 205 25.73 -2.37 5.95
C PHE A 205 25.54 -3.83 6.36
N THR A 206 26.48 -4.34 7.17
CA THR A 206 26.32 -5.55 7.98
C THR A 206 26.61 -5.28 9.45
N VAL A 207 25.97 -6.02 10.36
CA VAL A 207 26.25 -5.96 11.80
C VAL A 207 26.65 -7.33 12.30
N LEU A 208 27.77 -7.37 13.01
CA LEU A 208 28.28 -8.56 13.67
C LEU A 208 28.28 -8.35 15.19
N LYS A 209 27.63 -9.27 15.90
CA LYS A 209 27.61 -9.29 17.37
C LYS A 209 28.81 -10.09 17.89
N ARG A 210 29.61 -9.50 18.78
CA ARG A 210 30.74 -10.14 19.47
C ARG A 210 30.49 -10.17 20.97
N LYS A 211 30.88 -11.28 21.59
CA LYS A 211 31.02 -11.33 23.05
C LYS A 211 32.25 -10.51 23.46
N PRO A 212 32.18 -9.74 24.55
CA PRO A 212 33.31 -8.95 25.00
C PRO A 212 34.45 -9.87 25.47
N THR A 213 35.69 -9.50 25.15
CA THR A 213 36.87 -10.11 25.79
C THR A 213 37.05 -9.61 27.22
N ILE A 214 36.62 -8.38 27.50
CA ILE A 214 36.65 -7.70 28.80
C ILE A 214 35.31 -7.00 29.02
N GLY A 215 34.63 -7.26 30.14
CA GLY A 215 33.32 -6.69 30.49
C GLY A 215 32.13 -7.62 30.20
N SER A 216 30.91 -7.16 30.49
CA SER A 216 29.68 -7.97 30.40
C SER A 216 28.76 -7.63 29.22
N LYS A 217 29.00 -6.51 28.52
CA LYS A 217 28.13 -6.04 27.43
C LYS A 217 28.57 -6.58 26.08
N ASP A 218 27.60 -7.05 25.29
CA ASP A 218 27.83 -7.45 23.91
C ASP A 218 28.29 -6.25 23.06
N ILE A 219 29.22 -6.50 22.14
CA ILE A 219 29.78 -5.48 21.22
C ILE A 219 29.21 -5.72 19.83
N TYR A 220 28.59 -4.70 19.25
CA TYR A 220 28.03 -4.73 17.90
C TYR A 220 28.95 -3.99 16.94
N VAL A 221 29.42 -4.68 15.90
CA VAL A 221 30.30 -4.12 14.88
C VAL A 221 29.50 -3.91 13.60
N LEU A 222 29.12 -2.66 13.34
CA LEU A 222 28.50 -2.17 12.10
C LEU A 222 29.58 -1.94 11.04
N ARG A 223 29.58 -2.71 9.96
CA ARG A 223 30.45 -2.52 8.79
C ARG A 223 29.66 -1.87 7.66
N LEU A 224 30.15 -0.76 7.13
CA LEU A 224 29.57 -0.07 5.98
C LEU A 224 30.01 -0.69 4.67
N ILE A 225 29.07 -0.75 3.73
CA ILE A 225 29.27 -1.27 2.38
C ILE A 225 29.07 -0.12 1.39
N LYS A 226 30.16 0.23 0.69
CA LYS A 226 30.18 1.39 -0.22
C LYS A 226 29.60 1.09 -1.61
N HIS A 227 29.62 -0.17 -2.04
CA HIS A 227 28.96 -0.56 -3.29
C HIS A 227 27.44 -0.61 -3.08
N LYS A 228 26.68 -0.22 -4.11
CA LYS A 228 25.21 -0.12 -4.04
C LYS A 228 24.51 -1.45 -4.34
N GLU A 229 25.25 -2.42 -4.85
CA GLU A 229 24.71 -3.62 -5.49
C GLU A 229 25.52 -4.84 -5.06
N THR A 230 24.84 -5.98 -4.90
CA THR A 230 25.49 -7.26 -4.60
C THR A 230 24.89 -8.40 -5.43
N TYR A 231 25.61 -9.50 -5.56
CA TYR A 231 25.18 -10.67 -6.32
C TYR A 231 24.59 -11.74 -5.40
N ILE A 232 23.44 -12.29 -5.78
CA ILE A 232 22.89 -13.50 -5.17
C ILE A 232 23.17 -14.68 -6.10
N GLN A 233 23.92 -15.65 -5.58
CA GLN A 233 24.30 -16.86 -6.31
C GLN A 233 23.29 -17.99 -6.13
N LYS A 234 22.74 -18.13 -4.91
CA LYS A 234 21.84 -19.23 -4.56
C LYS A 234 20.67 -18.71 -3.73
N ILE A 235 19.48 -19.20 -4.04
CA ILE A 235 18.26 -19.00 -3.28
C ILE A 235 17.95 -20.33 -2.58
N THR A 236 17.73 -20.31 -1.27
CA THR A 236 17.36 -21.51 -0.51
C THR A 236 15.94 -21.39 0.02
N LYS A 237 15.14 -22.45 -0.14
CA LYS A 237 13.84 -22.54 0.53
C LYS A 237 14.06 -22.86 2.00
N VAL A 238 13.41 -22.13 2.89
CA VAL A 238 13.48 -22.31 4.34
C VAL A 238 12.08 -22.30 4.94
N ASN A 239 11.86 -23.16 5.94
CA ASN A 239 10.66 -23.07 6.79
C ASN A 239 10.77 -21.82 7.66
N TYR A 240 9.67 -21.08 7.79
CA TYR A 240 9.62 -19.86 8.61
C TYR A 240 8.33 -19.88 9.42
N ASN A 241 8.45 -19.62 10.71
CA ASN A 241 7.35 -19.43 11.64
C ASN A 241 7.59 -18.08 12.35
N GLY A 242 6.63 -17.16 12.27
CA GLY A 242 6.75 -15.81 12.80
C GLY A 242 5.95 -14.77 12.02
N ILE A 243 5.92 -13.54 12.53
CA ILE A 243 5.16 -12.44 11.95
C ILE A 243 5.75 -12.02 10.59
N ILE A 244 4.87 -11.76 9.62
CA ILE A 244 5.20 -11.26 8.28
C ILE A 244 4.56 -9.89 8.12
N TRP A 245 5.37 -8.89 7.77
CA TRP A 245 4.90 -7.54 7.50
C TRP A 245 4.90 -7.29 5.98
N CYS A 246 3.81 -6.75 5.43
CA CYS A 246 3.76 -6.35 4.03
C CYS A 246 3.28 -4.89 3.90
N PRO A 247 4.20 -3.92 4.02
CA PRO A 247 3.86 -2.51 3.87
C PRO A 247 3.55 -2.16 2.41
N ASN A 248 2.74 -1.11 2.19
CA ASN A 248 2.44 -0.57 0.87
C ASN A 248 3.06 0.84 0.71
N THR A 249 3.72 1.07 -0.42
CA THR A 249 4.46 2.29 -0.78
C THR A 249 4.18 2.64 -2.23
N LYS A 250 4.20 3.95 -2.56
CA LYS A 250 3.86 4.47 -3.90
C LYS A 250 4.70 3.90 -5.04
N ASN A 251 5.94 3.49 -4.76
CA ASN A 251 6.86 2.93 -5.74
C ASN A 251 7.03 1.41 -5.59
N GLU A 252 6.17 0.78 -4.79
CA GLU A 252 6.11 -0.66 -4.56
C GLU A 252 7.40 -1.27 -3.98
N THR A 253 8.28 -0.46 -3.39
CA THR A 253 9.55 -0.91 -2.78
C THR A 253 9.66 -0.48 -1.32
N VAL A 254 10.37 -1.28 -0.53
CA VAL A 254 10.58 -1.11 0.91
C VAL A 254 12.04 -1.40 1.23
N ILE A 255 12.63 -0.58 2.11
CA ILE A 255 13.94 -0.83 2.70
C ILE A 255 13.74 -1.43 4.09
N ALA A 256 14.36 -2.57 4.36
CA ALA A 256 14.24 -3.27 5.62
C ALA A 256 15.59 -3.84 6.06
N ARG A 257 15.65 -4.35 7.30
CA ARG A 257 16.83 -5.00 7.86
C ARG A 257 16.50 -6.39 8.39
N ARG A 258 17.41 -7.35 8.22
CA ARG A 258 17.34 -8.69 8.79
C ARG A 258 18.73 -9.20 9.15
N ASN A 259 18.87 -9.79 10.34
CA ASN A 259 20.15 -10.33 10.83
C ASN A 259 21.32 -9.35 10.69
N GLY A 260 21.07 -8.07 10.99
CA GLY A 260 22.06 -7.01 10.90
C GLY A 260 22.40 -6.56 9.48
N LYS A 261 21.63 -6.95 8.46
CA LYS A 261 21.89 -6.60 7.06
C LYS A 261 20.71 -5.88 6.45
N VAL A 262 20.99 -4.85 5.66
CA VAL A 262 19.96 -4.10 4.92
C VAL A 262 19.57 -4.84 3.63
N PHE A 263 18.30 -4.73 3.26
CA PHE A 263 17.79 -5.22 1.99
C PHE A 263 16.66 -4.34 1.47
N ILE A 264 16.45 -4.40 0.15
CA ILE A 264 15.39 -3.66 -0.54
C ILE A 264 14.51 -4.69 -1.25
N THR A 265 13.22 -4.68 -0.94
CA THR A 265 12.24 -5.65 -1.45
C THR A 265 10.97 -4.98 -1.97
N GLY A 266 10.09 -5.72 -2.62
CA GLY A 266 8.83 -5.23 -3.17
C GLY A 266 7.60 -5.53 -2.33
N ASN A 267 6.52 -4.79 -2.57
CA ASN A 267 5.23 -4.95 -1.88
C ASN A 267 4.37 -6.08 -2.46
N THR A 268 3.38 -6.51 -1.66
CA THR A 268 2.29 -7.39 -2.12
C THR A 268 1.52 -6.74 -3.26
N PRO A 269 1.03 -7.55 -4.21
CA PRO A 269 0.10 -7.08 -5.20
C PRO A 269 -1.22 -6.66 -4.55
N PHE A 270 -1.92 -5.73 -5.19
CA PHE A 270 -3.36 -5.57 -4.98
C PHE A 270 -4.03 -6.92 -5.29
N THR A 271 -4.67 -7.54 -4.31
CA THR A 271 -5.32 -8.84 -4.47
C THR A 271 -6.78 -8.79 -4.04
N ASN A 272 -7.61 -9.49 -4.79
CA ASN A 272 -8.98 -9.81 -4.42
C ASN A 272 -9.10 -11.32 -4.31
N ILE A 273 -9.91 -11.80 -3.38
CA ILE A 273 -10.31 -13.21 -3.32
C ILE A 273 -11.82 -13.28 -3.30
N THR A 274 -12.39 -14.13 -4.16
CA THR A 274 -13.81 -14.48 -4.09
C THR A 274 -13.90 -15.85 -3.47
N LEU A 275 -14.71 -15.95 -2.42
CA LEU A 275 -14.89 -17.16 -1.65
C LEU A 275 -16.30 -17.69 -1.93
N ASP A 276 -16.36 -18.87 -2.53
CA ASP A 276 -17.61 -19.60 -2.67
C ASP A 276 -17.88 -20.35 -1.36
N LEU A 277 -19.10 -20.19 -0.83
CA LEU A 277 -19.54 -20.88 0.37
C LEU A 277 -20.05 -22.29 0.08
N GLU A 278 -20.45 -22.55 -1.16
CA GLU A 278 -20.90 -23.84 -1.66
C GLU A 278 -20.12 -24.24 -2.90
N VAL A 279 -20.01 -25.55 -3.13
CA VAL A 279 -19.40 -26.09 -4.36
C VAL A 279 -20.17 -25.58 -5.58
N PRO A 280 -19.51 -24.87 -6.53
CA PRO A 280 -20.17 -24.37 -7.73
C PRO A 280 -20.82 -25.49 -8.54
N SER A 281 -21.98 -25.20 -9.13
CA SER A 281 -22.83 -26.24 -9.74
C SER A 281 -22.12 -27.05 -10.83
N TYR A 282 -21.28 -26.39 -11.61
CA TYR A 282 -20.49 -26.97 -12.69
C TYR A 282 -19.28 -27.80 -12.21
N MET A 283 -18.93 -27.76 -10.93
CA MET A 283 -17.82 -28.55 -10.36
C MET A 283 -18.31 -29.72 -9.51
N LYS A 284 -19.58 -29.74 -9.08
CA LYS A 284 -20.10 -30.72 -8.10
C LYS A 284 -19.70 -32.16 -8.43
N ASN A 285 -19.87 -32.57 -9.68
CA ASN A 285 -19.63 -33.95 -10.14
C ASN A 285 -18.25 -34.15 -10.76
N GLU A 286 -17.41 -33.10 -10.83
CA GLU A 286 -16.06 -33.21 -11.38
C GLU A 286 -15.15 -33.91 -10.36
N PRO A 287 -14.25 -34.81 -10.80
CA PRO A 287 -13.29 -35.44 -9.91
C PRO A 287 -12.31 -34.40 -9.35
N VAL A 288 -11.99 -34.49 -8.07
CA VAL A 288 -10.96 -33.64 -7.46
C VAL A 288 -9.61 -33.96 -8.07
N ILE A 289 -8.77 -32.93 -8.29
CA ILE A 289 -7.44 -33.11 -8.85
C ILE A 289 -6.38 -32.97 -7.75
N ILE A 290 -5.66 -34.06 -7.46
CA ILE A 290 -4.54 -34.07 -6.51
C ILE A 290 -3.26 -34.45 -7.26
N GLY A 291 -2.22 -33.63 -7.15
CA GLY A 291 -0.95 -33.87 -7.86
C GLY A 291 -1.08 -33.92 -9.39
N GLY A 292 -2.12 -33.28 -9.94
CA GLY A 292 -2.43 -33.31 -11.37
C GLY A 292 -3.17 -34.57 -11.85
N LYS A 293 -3.59 -35.45 -10.94
CA LYS A 293 -4.36 -36.65 -11.25
C LYS A 293 -5.79 -36.54 -10.72
N PRO A 294 -6.81 -36.94 -11.51
CA PRO A 294 -8.17 -37.05 -11.01
C PRO A 294 -8.27 -38.14 -9.94
N GLN A 295 -9.05 -37.86 -8.90
CA GLN A 295 -9.35 -38.79 -7.81
C GLN A 295 -10.71 -39.45 -8.02
N LYS A 296 -11.09 -40.38 -7.13
CA LYS A 296 -12.40 -41.04 -7.18
C LYS A 296 -13.49 -40.13 -6.62
N GLU A 297 -13.14 -39.32 -5.63
CA GLU A 297 -13.99 -38.35 -4.97
C GLU A 297 -14.24 -37.14 -5.88
N SER A 298 -15.45 -36.60 -5.79
CA SER A 298 -15.90 -35.42 -6.51
C SER A 298 -15.76 -34.16 -5.66
N TYR A 299 -15.81 -32.96 -6.24
CA TYR A 299 -15.77 -31.73 -5.43
C TYR A 299 -16.96 -31.62 -4.46
N SER A 300 -18.10 -32.24 -4.76
CA SER A 300 -19.26 -32.23 -3.87
C SER A 300 -19.01 -32.90 -2.51
N ASP A 301 -18.04 -33.82 -2.45
CA ASP A 301 -17.67 -34.55 -1.23
C ASP A 301 -16.88 -33.67 -0.23
N PHE A 302 -16.43 -32.47 -0.63
CA PHE A 302 -15.53 -31.61 0.15
C PHE A 302 -16.17 -30.32 0.68
N GLN A 303 -17.50 -30.29 0.85
CA GLN A 303 -18.21 -29.13 1.41
C GLN A 303 -17.75 -28.79 2.84
N LYS A 304 -17.37 -29.81 3.62
CA LYS A 304 -16.85 -29.63 4.98
C LYS A 304 -15.52 -28.87 4.97
N GLU A 305 -14.61 -29.21 4.07
CA GLU A 305 -13.32 -28.55 3.90
C GLU A 305 -13.49 -27.13 3.37
N MET A 306 -14.45 -26.90 2.45
CA MET A 306 -14.79 -25.53 2.01
C MET A 306 -15.30 -24.67 3.16
N ASN A 307 -16.19 -25.20 4.01
CA ASN A 307 -16.66 -24.51 5.20
C ASN A 307 -15.50 -24.19 6.16
N MET A 308 -14.61 -25.16 6.40
CA MET A 308 -13.43 -24.99 7.25
C MET A 308 -12.51 -23.87 6.75
N ILE A 309 -12.23 -23.81 5.44
CA ILE A 309 -11.38 -22.76 4.85
C ILE A 309 -12.05 -21.39 4.97
N ASN A 310 -13.35 -21.29 4.66
CA ASN A 310 -14.10 -20.04 4.77
C ASN A 310 -14.13 -19.52 6.20
N ARG A 311 -14.38 -20.41 7.16
CA ARG A 311 -14.38 -20.11 8.59
C ARG A 311 -13.01 -19.63 9.06
N ALA A 312 -11.95 -20.39 8.77
CA ALA A 312 -10.59 -20.01 9.16
C ALA A 312 -10.16 -18.67 8.55
N PHE A 313 -10.57 -18.39 7.31
CA PHE A 313 -10.32 -17.11 6.67
C PHE A 313 -11.04 -15.96 7.39
N ALA A 314 -12.33 -16.12 7.69
CA ALA A 314 -13.12 -15.11 8.39
C ALA A 314 -12.63 -14.86 9.83
N GLU A 315 -12.27 -15.92 10.56
CA GLU A 315 -11.68 -15.83 11.91
C GLU A 315 -10.35 -15.06 11.89
N MET A 316 -9.48 -15.33 10.91
CA MET A 316 -8.23 -14.58 10.73
C MET A 316 -8.51 -13.10 10.38
N MET A 317 -9.46 -12.83 9.49
CA MET A 317 -9.85 -11.45 9.16
C MET A 317 -10.42 -10.70 10.36
N LEU A 318 -11.14 -11.38 11.25
CA LEU A 318 -11.72 -10.84 12.48
C LEU A 318 -10.64 -10.52 13.55
N GLU A 319 -9.65 -11.40 13.69
CA GLU A 319 -8.46 -11.17 14.53
C GLU A 319 -7.74 -9.90 14.08
N GLY A 320 -7.59 -9.74 12.76
CA GLY A 320 -6.89 -8.62 12.14
C GLY A 320 -5.37 -8.79 12.17
N ASP A 321 -4.65 -7.72 11.85
CA ASP A 321 -3.19 -7.72 11.93
C ASP A 321 -2.69 -7.77 13.39
N ALA A 322 -1.37 -7.78 13.59
CA ALA A 322 -0.76 -7.85 14.92
C ALA A 322 -1.16 -6.70 15.88
N LYS A 323 -1.88 -5.67 15.40
CA LYS A 323 -2.42 -4.56 16.19
C LYS A 323 -3.96 -4.54 16.20
N GLY A 324 -4.60 -5.63 15.75
CA GLY A 324 -6.06 -5.71 15.63
C GLY A 324 -6.63 -4.79 14.57
N ARG A 325 -5.88 -4.49 13.49
CA ARG A 325 -6.37 -3.70 12.35
C ARG A 325 -6.92 -4.62 11.28
N VAL A 326 -7.92 -4.16 10.53
CA VAL A 326 -8.41 -4.91 9.36
C VAL A 326 -7.29 -5.10 8.33
N PHE A 327 -7.23 -6.29 7.74
CA PHE A 327 -6.38 -6.52 6.57
C PHE A 327 -6.92 -5.74 5.38
N THR A 328 -6.08 -4.92 4.76
CA THR A 328 -6.45 -4.20 3.53
C THR A 328 -6.54 -5.15 2.32
N PHE A 329 -5.72 -6.19 2.29
CA PHE A 329 -5.67 -7.17 1.21
C PHE A 329 -5.45 -8.61 1.73
N PRO A 330 -5.98 -9.64 1.04
CA PRO A 330 -6.86 -9.52 -0.12
C PRO A 330 -8.22 -8.92 0.26
N ILE A 331 -8.86 -8.19 -0.65
CA ILE A 331 -10.26 -7.81 -0.44
C ILE A 331 -11.10 -9.08 -0.62
N PRO A 332 -11.87 -9.51 0.41
CA PRO A 332 -12.71 -10.68 0.28
C PRO A 332 -14.08 -10.32 -0.32
N THR A 333 -14.56 -11.20 -1.18
CA THR A 333 -15.88 -11.13 -1.82
C THR A 333 -16.66 -12.40 -1.54
N TYR A 334 -17.90 -12.26 -1.07
CA TYR A 334 -18.84 -13.37 -0.91
C TYR A 334 -20.07 -13.20 -1.79
N ASN A 335 -20.50 -14.29 -2.43
CA ASN A 335 -21.67 -14.31 -3.29
C ASN A 335 -22.92 -14.64 -2.46
N ILE A 336 -23.93 -13.77 -2.50
CA ILE A 336 -25.24 -14.00 -1.89
C ILE A 336 -26.20 -14.48 -2.96
N THR A 337 -26.72 -15.70 -2.82
CA THR A 337 -27.62 -16.34 -3.80
C THR A 337 -29.03 -16.47 -3.24
N LYS A 338 -30.00 -16.83 -4.10
CA LYS A 338 -31.39 -17.08 -3.66
C LYS A 338 -31.50 -18.19 -2.59
N ASN A 339 -30.57 -19.14 -2.59
CA ASN A 339 -30.56 -20.28 -1.67
C ASN A 339 -29.55 -20.10 -0.54
N PHE A 340 -29.11 -18.88 -0.27
CA PHE A 340 -28.10 -18.61 0.74
C PHE A 340 -28.59 -19.01 2.14
N GLU A 341 -27.87 -19.92 2.80
CA GLU A 341 -28.18 -20.40 4.15
C GLU A 341 -27.77 -19.38 5.22
N TRP A 342 -28.63 -18.39 5.49
CA TRP A 342 -28.34 -17.28 6.42
C TRP A 342 -27.95 -17.72 7.85
N ASP A 343 -28.59 -18.77 8.35
CA ASP A 343 -28.47 -19.22 9.75
C ASP A 343 -27.46 -20.37 9.93
N LYS A 344 -26.61 -20.61 8.93
CA LYS A 344 -25.56 -21.63 9.02
C LYS A 344 -24.49 -21.21 10.04
N GLU A 345 -24.23 -22.06 11.02
CA GLU A 345 -23.25 -21.78 12.09
C GLU A 345 -21.85 -21.47 11.56
N ASP A 346 -21.46 -22.10 10.44
CA ASP A 346 -20.17 -21.85 9.77
C ASP A 346 -20.00 -20.39 9.30
N TYR A 347 -21.10 -19.65 9.10
CA TYR A 347 -21.08 -18.26 8.62
C TYR A 347 -21.05 -17.25 9.77
N LYS A 348 -21.09 -17.69 11.03
CA LYS A 348 -21.04 -16.78 12.17
C LYS A 348 -19.81 -15.86 12.18
N PRO A 349 -18.57 -16.35 11.93
CA PRO A 349 -17.40 -15.47 11.84
C PRO A 349 -17.45 -14.47 10.68
N LEU A 350 -18.15 -14.81 9.59
CA LEU A 350 -18.40 -13.89 8.46
C LEU A 350 -19.21 -12.68 8.94
N TRP A 351 -20.27 -12.90 9.71
CA TRP A 351 -21.09 -11.81 10.26
C TRP A 351 -20.35 -10.99 11.31
N GLU A 352 -19.53 -11.64 12.15
CA GLU A 352 -18.68 -10.97 13.14
C GLU A 352 -17.64 -10.05 12.48
N MET A 353 -16.94 -10.52 11.45
CA MET A 353 -15.96 -9.68 10.74
C MET A 353 -16.63 -8.52 9.99
N THR A 354 -17.83 -8.76 9.45
CA THR A 354 -18.64 -7.74 8.77
C THR A 354 -19.06 -6.65 9.75
N ALA A 355 -19.54 -7.04 10.94
CA ALA A 355 -19.97 -6.12 11.99
C ALA A 355 -18.83 -5.21 12.48
N LYS A 356 -17.64 -5.77 12.65
CA LYS A 356 -16.47 -5.09 13.23
C LYS A 356 -15.75 -4.19 12.22
N TYR A 357 -15.53 -4.69 11.00
CA TYR A 357 -14.63 -4.06 10.04
C TYR A 357 -15.28 -3.65 8.72
N GLY A 358 -16.53 -4.05 8.45
CA GLY A 358 -17.17 -3.80 7.15
C GLY A 358 -16.53 -4.59 6.00
N VAL A 359 -15.90 -5.73 6.30
CA VAL A 359 -15.47 -6.72 5.31
C VAL A 359 -16.27 -7.99 5.55
N PRO A 360 -16.71 -8.70 4.51
CA PRO A 360 -16.30 -8.62 3.12
C PRO A 360 -17.19 -7.71 2.29
N TYR A 361 -16.92 -7.67 0.99
CA TYR A 361 -17.88 -7.15 0.03
C TYR A 361 -18.84 -8.26 -0.40
N PHE A 362 -20.10 -7.90 -0.66
CA PHE A 362 -21.16 -8.84 -1.02
C PHE A 362 -21.59 -8.64 -2.46
N ALA A 363 -21.52 -9.72 -3.25
CA ALA A 363 -22.09 -9.78 -4.59
C ALA A 363 -23.50 -10.34 -4.54
N ASN A 364 -24.47 -9.52 -4.93
CA ASN A 364 -25.89 -9.87 -4.86
C ASN A 364 -26.35 -10.60 -6.12
N PHE A 365 -26.76 -11.86 -5.95
CA PHE A 365 -27.37 -12.67 -7.00
C PHE A 365 -28.85 -13.01 -6.72
N ILE A 366 -29.44 -12.52 -5.62
CA ILE A 366 -30.86 -12.80 -5.31
C ILE A 366 -31.77 -12.15 -6.36
N ASN A 367 -31.59 -10.86 -6.59
CA ASN A 367 -32.43 -10.05 -7.49
C ASN A 367 -31.77 -9.81 -8.86
N SER A 368 -30.88 -10.70 -9.27
CA SER A 368 -30.11 -10.63 -10.51
C SER A 368 -30.56 -11.72 -11.48
N ASP A 369 -30.62 -11.39 -12.78
CA ASP A 369 -30.85 -12.36 -13.85
C ASP A 369 -29.61 -13.23 -14.15
N MET A 370 -28.47 -12.93 -13.52
CA MET A 370 -27.21 -13.66 -13.62
C MET A 370 -27.05 -14.61 -12.42
N LYS A 371 -26.41 -15.76 -12.65
CA LYS A 371 -26.00 -16.71 -11.58
C LYS A 371 -24.55 -16.43 -11.15
N PRO A 372 -24.12 -16.90 -9.96
CA PRO A 372 -22.71 -16.83 -9.55
C PRO A 372 -21.75 -17.45 -10.57
N ASP A 373 -22.18 -18.53 -11.24
CA ASP A 373 -21.39 -19.19 -12.30
C ASP A 373 -21.20 -18.30 -13.55
N ASP A 374 -22.05 -17.27 -13.72
CA ASP A 374 -22.01 -16.33 -14.84
C ASP A 374 -21.05 -15.15 -14.59
N VAL A 375 -20.57 -14.97 -13.35
CA VAL A 375 -19.87 -13.74 -12.92
C VAL A 375 -18.74 -14.05 -11.95
N ARG A 376 -17.54 -13.53 -12.22
CA ARG A 376 -16.46 -13.44 -11.20
C ARG A 376 -15.99 -12.00 -11.10
N SER A 377 -15.94 -11.46 -9.88
CA SER A 377 -15.50 -10.10 -9.61
C SER A 377 -13.98 -9.99 -9.79
N MET A 378 -13.52 -9.21 -10.77
CA MET A 378 -12.09 -9.01 -11.04
C MET A 378 -11.60 -7.70 -10.41
N CYS A 379 -10.71 -7.81 -9.42
CA CYS A 379 -10.25 -6.66 -8.61
C CYS A 379 -11.43 -5.85 -8.03
N CYS A 380 -11.22 -4.57 -7.67
CA CYS A 380 -12.11 -3.78 -6.82
C CYS A 380 -13.61 -3.88 -7.15
N ARG A 381 -14.01 -4.03 -8.43
CA ARG A 381 -15.41 -3.83 -8.86
C ARG A 381 -15.88 -4.62 -10.09
N LEU A 382 -15.03 -5.10 -11.01
CA LEU A 382 -15.45 -5.54 -12.37
C LEU A 382 -16.36 -6.78 -12.38
N ARG A 383 -17.60 -6.62 -12.90
CA ARG A 383 -18.56 -7.68 -13.22
C ARG A 383 -18.48 -8.07 -14.70
N ILE A 384 -18.72 -9.35 -15.01
CA ILE A 384 -18.68 -9.92 -16.37
C ILE A 384 -19.97 -10.72 -16.57
N ASP A 385 -20.71 -10.47 -17.65
CA ASP A 385 -21.82 -11.36 -18.06
C ASP A 385 -21.32 -12.41 -19.05
N ASN A 386 -21.25 -13.67 -18.61
CA ASN A 386 -20.81 -14.79 -19.44
C ASN A 386 -21.78 -15.15 -20.60
N ARG A 387 -23.00 -14.60 -20.66
CA ARG A 387 -23.96 -14.89 -21.74
C ARG A 387 -23.62 -14.16 -23.04
N GLU A 388 -23.08 -12.96 -22.96
CA GLU A 388 -22.57 -12.20 -24.13
C GLU A 388 -21.23 -12.79 -24.63
N LEU A 389 -20.46 -13.41 -23.74
CA LEU A 389 -19.33 -14.27 -24.06
C LEU A 389 -19.83 -15.66 -24.47
N LYS A 390 -20.35 -15.82 -25.71
CA LYS A 390 -20.76 -17.12 -26.32
C LYS A 390 -20.11 -18.30 -25.60
N LYS A 391 -20.90 -19.15 -24.91
CA LYS A 391 -20.51 -20.41 -24.24
C LYS A 391 -19.34 -21.07 -24.97
N ARG A 392 -18.10 -20.78 -24.56
CA ARG A 392 -16.88 -21.32 -25.18
C ARG A 392 -16.07 -21.97 -24.07
N GLY A 393 -16.48 -23.21 -23.79
CA GLY A 393 -16.02 -24.13 -22.74
C GLY A 393 -14.58 -23.96 -22.28
N GLY A 394 -14.44 -23.94 -20.95
CA GLY A 394 -13.18 -24.07 -20.21
C GLY A 394 -12.65 -25.50 -20.30
N GLY A 395 -11.32 -25.63 -20.31
CA GLY A 395 -10.64 -26.92 -20.31
C GLY A 395 -10.80 -27.68 -18.98
N LEU A 396 -9.98 -28.72 -18.79
CA LEU A 396 -9.94 -29.73 -17.71
C LEU A 396 -10.04 -29.24 -16.24
N PHE A 397 -10.14 -27.92 -15.98
CA PHE A 397 -10.19 -27.28 -14.67
C PHE A 397 -11.30 -26.22 -14.53
N GLY A 398 -12.42 -26.33 -15.28
CA GLY A 398 -13.59 -25.45 -15.08
C GLY A 398 -13.31 -23.96 -15.30
N ALA A 399 -12.48 -23.62 -16.30
CA ALA A 399 -11.91 -22.29 -16.39
C ALA A 399 -12.83 -21.22 -17.02
N ASN A 400 -13.44 -20.35 -16.19
CA ASN A 400 -13.66 -18.92 -16.53
C ASN A 400 -12.77 -17.91 -15.72
N PRO A 401 -11.41 -17.98 -15.70
CA PRO A 401 -10.54 -16.99 -15.05
C PRO A 401 -9.47 -16.36 -15.99
N LEU A 402 -9.74 -16.24 -17.31
CA LEU A 402 -8.77 -15.69 -18.29
C LEU A 402 -9.28 -14.42 -18.98
N THR A 403 -9.76 -13.48 -18.17
CA THR A 403 -10.39 -12.22 -18.59
C THR A 403 -9.94 -11.08 -17.67
N GLY A 404 -10.34 -9.85 -17.97
CA GLY A 404 -9.93 -8.64 -17.27
C GLY A 404 -10.18 -7.41 -18.15
N SER A 405 -9.53 -6.30 -17.85
CA SER A 405 -9.56 -5.10 -18.70
C SER A 405 -8.18 -4.81 -19.29
N ILE A 406 -8.12 -4.46 -20.57
CA ILE A 406 -6.88 -4.01 -21.22
C ILE A 406 -6.48 -2.59 -20.77
N GLY A 407 -7.43 -1.84 -20.23
CA GLY A 407 -7.27 -0.48 -19.77
C GLY A 407 -8.61 0.19 -19.52
N VAL A 408 -8.58 1.23 -18.69
CA VAL A 408 -9.72 2.07 -18.35
C VAL A 408 -9.47 3.48 -18.86
N VAL A 409 -10.45 4.07 -19.56
CA VAL A 409 -10.50 5.51 -19.86
C VAL A 409 -11.71 6.10 -19.16
N THR A 410 -11.48 7.09 -18.30
CA THR A 410 -12.54 7.73 -17.50
C THR A 410 -12.93 9.08 -18.10
N ILE A 411 -14.21 9.26 -18.37
CA ILE A 411 -14.79 10.49 -18.90
C ILE A 411 -15.03 11.48 -17.75
N ASN A 412 -14.55 12.72 -17.92
CA ASN A 412 -14.74 13.82 -16.99
C ASN A 412 -16.12 14.46 -17.22
N MET A 413 -17.15 13.96 -16.52
CA MET A 413 -18.53 14.42 -16.69
C MET A 413 -18.76 15.87 -16.24
N PRO A 414 -18.18 16.37 -15.12
CA PRO A 414 -18.35 17.76 -14.69
C PRO A 414 -18.02 18.77 -15.78
N LYS A 415 -16.93 18.53 -16.51
CA LYS A 415 -16.52 19.38 -17.63
C LYS A 415 -17.54 19.35 -18.78
N ILE A 416 -18.15 18.20 -19.07
CA ILE A 416 -19.20 18.12 -20.09
C ILE A 416 -20.42 18.92 -19.64
N GLY A 417 -20.87 18.72 -18.39
CA GLY A 417 -22.01 19.45 -17.83
C GLY A 417 -21.81 20.97 -17.86
N TYR A 418 -20.63 21.44 -17.46
CA TYR A 418 -20.27 22.86 -17.48
C TYR A 418 -20.22 23.46 -18.89
N MET A 419 -19.81 22.68 -19.90
CA MET A 419 -19.63 23.18 -21.27
C MET A 419 -20.91 23.10 -22.13
N SER A 420 -21.99 22.53 -21.61
CA SER A 420 -23.22 22.29 -22.37
C SER A 420 -24.34 23.22 -21.93
N LYS A 421 -25.09 23.73 -22.90
CA LYS A 421 -26.29 24.54 -22.66
C LYS A 421 -27.58 23.79 -22.97
N THR A 422 -27.50 22.81 -23.86
CA THR A 422 -28.63 21.94 -24.21
C THR A 422 -28.28 20.47 -23.99
N GLU A 423 -29.31 19.63 -23.96
CA GLU A 423 -29.16 18.20 -23.81
C GLU A 423 -28.44 17.59 -25.03
N GLU A 424 -28.73 18.07 -26.23
CA GLU A 424 -28.06 17.67 -27.47
C GLU A 424 -26.56 17.95 -27.41
N GLU A 425 -26.16 19.15 -26.96
CA GLU A 425 -24.75 19.52 -26.80
C GLU A 425 -24.03 18.65 -25.76
N PHE A 426 -24.73 18.24 -24.69
CA PHE A 426 -24.22 17.32 -23.67
C PHE A 426 -23.90 15.96 -24.28
N PHE A 427 -24.88 15.37 -24.98
CA PHE A 427 -24.70 14.06 -25.60
C PHE A 427 -23.68 14.06 -26.74
N GLU A 428 -23.61 15.13 -27.54
CA GLU A 428 -22.59 15.28 -28.58
C GLU A 428 -21.16 15.29 -28.00
N LYS A 429 -20.94 16.07 -26.92
CA LYS A 429 -19.63 16.12 -26.23
C LYS A 429 -19.28 14.79 -25.57
N LEU A 430 -20.28 14.14 -24.94
CA LEU A 430 -20.10 12.82 -24.36
C LEU A 430 -19.71 11.80 -25.44
N GLU A 431 -20.42 11.77 -26.56
CA GLU A 431 -20.13 10.90 -27.70
C GLU A 431 -18.72 11.11 -28.23
N LYS A 432 -18.33 12.37 -28.47
CA LYS A 432 -17.00 12.72 -28.95
C LYS A 432 -15.90 12.21 -28.00
N ASN A 433 -16.11 12.33 -26.69
CA ASN A 433 -15.16 11.84 -25.69
C ASN A 433 -15.14 10.31 -25.63
N MET A 434 -16.29 9.63 -25.79
CA MET A 434 -16.38 8.18 -25.85
C MET A 434 -15.71 7.63 -27.12
N ASP A 435 -15.85 8.30 -28.27
CA ASP A 435 -15.18 7.90 -29.51
C ASP A 435 -13.65 8.03 -29.38
N LEU A 436 -13.17 9.06 -28.67
CA LEU A 436 -11.75 9.20 -28.36
C LEU A 436 -11.27 8.10 -27.40
N ALA A 437 -12.06 7.76 -26.40
CA ALA A 437 -11.78 6.66 -25.47
C ALA A 437 -11.69 5.33 -26.21
N LYS A 438 -12.64 5.03 -27.12
CA LYS A 438 -12.62 3.88 -28.03
C LYS A 438 -11.31 3.82 -28.81
N LYS A 439 -10.95 4.92 -29.50
CA LYS A 439 -9.71 5.01 -30.29
C LYS A 439 -8.48 4.70 -29.43
N SER A 440 -8.40 5.29 -28.23
CA SER A 440 -7.29 5.06 -27.28
C SER A 440 -7.19 3.58 -26.86
N LEU A 441 -8.32 2.97 -26.49
CA LEU A 441 -8.38 1.57 -26.06
C LEU A 441 -8.05 0.59 -27.19
N GLU A 442 -8.51 0.85 -28.42
CA GLU A 442 -8.17 0.03 -29.58
C GLU A 442 -6.69 0.13 -29.97
N ILE A 443 -6.09 1.32 -29.89
CA ILE A 443 -4.63 1.50 -30.06
C ILE A 443 -3.89 0.68 -29.00
N LYS A 444 -4.29 0.79 -27.73
CA LYS A 444 -3.69 0.04 -26.63
C LYS A 444 -3.79 -1.46 -26.86
N ARG A 445 -4.97 -1.96 -27.27
CA ARG A 445 -5.21 -3.38 -27.57
C ARG A 445 -4.28 -3.90 -28.66
N LYS A 446 -4.10 -3.15 -29.76
CA LYS A 446 -3.15 -3.49 -30.83
C LYS A 446 -1.71 -3.59 -30.30
N ILE A 447 -1.30 -2.64 -29.46
CA ILE A 447 0.06 -2.59 -28.89
C ILE A 447 0.31 -3.79 -27.95
N ILE A 448 -0.62 -4.07 -27.02
CA ILE A 448 -0.42 -5.18 -26.07
C ILE A 448 -0.44 -6.54 -26.76
N GLU A 449 -1.24 -6.72 -27.82
CA GLU A 449 -1.24 -7.95 -28.61
C GLU A 449 0.13 -8.16 -29.29
N ASN A 450 0.65 -7.12 -29.95
CA ASN A 450 1.97 -7.15 -30.59
C ASN A 450 3.10 -7.44 -29.58
N PHE A 451 3.09 -6.78 -28.42
CA PHE A 451 4.07 -7.01 -27.37
C PHE A 451 3.96 -8.40 -26.76
N THR A 452 2.75 -8.96 -26.66
CA THR A 452 2.54 -10.34 -26.19
C THR A 452 3.10 -11.35 -27.19
N GLU A 453 2.87 -11.11 -28.50
CA GLU A 453 3.42 -11.94 -29.58
C GLU A 453 4.95 -11.91 -29.59
N LYS A 454 5.55 -10.73 -29.39
CA LYS A 454 7.02 -10.55 -29.25
C LYS A 454 7.61 -11.09 -27.95
N GLY A 455 6.79 -11.67 -27.07
CA GLY A 455 7.25 -12.28 -25.82
C GLY A 455 7.54 -11.30 -24.68
N LEU A 456 7.12 -10.03 -24.77
CA LEU A 456 7.29 -9.05 -23.69
C LEU A 456 6.32 -9.27 -22.51
N TYR A 457 5.27 -10.08 -22.70
CA TYR A 457 4.33 -10.49 -21.65
C TYR A 457 4.30 -12.03 -21.49
N PRO A 458 5.37 -12.67 -21.01
CA PRO A 458 5.50 -14.13 -21.03
C PRO A 458 4.43 -14.85 -20.19
N TYR A 459 4.03 -14.29 -19.04
CA TYR A 459 2.96 -14.84 -18.20
C TYR A 459 1.61 -14.81 -18.92
N SER A 460 1.20 -13.63 -19.39
CA SER A 460 -0.06 -13.47 -20.13
C SER A 460 -0.06 -14.33 -21.38
N ARG A 461 1.06 -14.39 -22.13
CA ARG A 461 1.19 -15.26 -23.30
C ARG A 461 0.95 -16.73 -22.94
N PHE A 462 1.54 -17.22 -21.85
CA PHE A 462 1.35 -18.59 -21.40
C PHE A 462 -0.11 -18.85 -20.98
N TYR A 463 -0.66 -18.07 -20.06
CA TYR A 463 -2.01 -18.33 -19.55
C TYR A 463 -3.12 -18.08 -20.59
N LEU A 464 -2.93 -17.15 -21.51
CA LEU A 464 -3.88 -16.84 -22.59
C LEU A 464 -3.65 -17.67 -23.87
N ARG A 465 -2.73 -18.64 -23.87
CA ARG A 465 -2.39 -19.45 -25.06
C ARG A 465 -3.60 -20.19 -25.66
N SER A 466 -4.50 -20.68 -24.81
CA SER A 466 -5.71 -21.38 -25.25
C SER A 466 -6.70 -20.43 -25.93
N ILE A 467 -6.79 -19.18 -25.46
CA ILE A 467 -7.60 -18.12 -26.11
C ILE A 467 -6.97 -17.76 -27.45
N LYS A 468 -5.65 -17.62 -27.52
CA LYS A 468 -4.93 -17.38 -28.77
C LYS A 468 -5.18 -18.48 -29.80
N GLN A 469 -5.06 -19.75 -29.41
CA GLN A 469 -5.33 -20.91 -30.28
C GLN A 469 -6.78 -20.91 -30.79
N LYS A 470 -7.75 -20.58 -29.94
CA LYS A 470 -9.18 -20.58 -30.31
C LYS A 470 -9.62 -19.35 -31.11
N THR A 471 -8.98 -18.20 -30.92
CA THR A 471 -9.52 -16.90 -31.41
C THR A 471 -8.54 -16.10 -32.28
N GLY A 472 -7.29 -16.55 -32.40
CA GLY A 472 -6.22 -15.81 -33.09
C GLY A 472 -5.68 -14.60 -32.31
N LYS A 473 -6.23 -14.27 -31.14
CA LYS A 473 -5.79 -13.13 -30.29
C LYS A 473 -5.63 -13.53 -28.82
N TYR A 474 -4.63 -13.00 -28.11
CA TYR A 474 -4.44 -13.28 -26.68
C TYR A 474 -5.49 -12.57 -25.82
N TRP A 475 -5.72 -11.28 -26.09
CA TRP A 475 -6.54 -10.42 -25.23
C TRP A 475 -8.03 -10.36 -25.63
N LYS A 476 -8.51 -11.32 -26.43
CA LYS A 476 -9.88 -11.33 -26.98
C LYS A 476 -10.96 -11.27 -25.90
N ASN A 477 -10.73 -11.97 -24.79
CA ASN A 477 -11.66 -12.05 -23.66
C ASN A 477 -11.51 -10.88 -22.66
N HIS A 478 -10.67 -9.88 -22.93
CA HIS A 478 -10.50 -8.73 -22.03
C HIS A 478 -11.28 -7.52 -22.53
N PHE A 479 -11.93 -6.81 -21.61
CA PHE A 479 -12.72 -5.61 -21.85
C PHE A 479 -11.87 -4.40 -22.24
N SER A 480 -12.44 -3.58 -23.11
CA SER A 480 -12.09 -2.17 -23.28
C SER A 480 -13.02 -1.36 -22.36
N THR A 481 -12.49 -0.84 -21.25
CA THR A 481 -13.33 -0.23 -20.21
C THR A 481 -13.42 1.27 -20.38
N ILE A 482 -14.66 1.78 -20.47
CA ILE A 482 -14.95 3.21 -20.40
C ILE A 482 -15.69 3.46 -19.10
N GLY A 483 -15.20 4.37 -18.29
CA GLY A 483 -15.84 4.76 -17.04
C GLY A 483 -16.14 6.25 -17.01
N LEU A 484 -16.75 6.69 -15.91
CA LEU A 484 -17.07 8.10 -15.71
C LEU A 484 -16.83 8.51 -14.26
N ILE A 485 -16.69 9.81 -14.05
CA ILE A 485 -16.52 10.44 -12.74
C ILE A 485 -17.32 11.74 -12.67
N GLY A 486 -17.83 12.08 -11.48
CA GLY A 486 -18.41 13.39 -11.17
C GLY A 486 -19.78 13.64 -11.81
N MET A 487 -20.64 12.61 -11.93
CA MET A 487 -21.96 12.83 -12.52
C MET A 487 -22.81 13.78 -11.68
N ASN A 488 -22.70 13.74 -10.35
CA ASN A 488 -23.36 14.72 -9.48
C ASN A 488 -22.96 16.16 -9.84
N GLU A 489 -21.67 16.44 -9.95
CA GLU A 489 -21.21 17.79 -10.32
C GLU A 489 -21.53 18.12 -11.78
N ALA A 490 -21.61 17.14 -12.68
CA ALA A 490 -22.09 17.36 -14.04
C ALA A 490 -23.53 17.88 -14.06
N LEU A 491 -24.42 17.31 -13.23
CA LEU A 491 -25.80 17.75 -13.10
C LEU A 491 -25.88 19.16 -12.49
N LEU A 492 -25.10 19.43 -11.44
CA LEU A 492 -25.03 20.75 -10.81
C LEU A 492 -24.60 21.83 -11.81
N ASN A 493 -23.56 21.55 -12.59
CA ASN A 493 -23.06 22.50 -13.59
C ASN A 493 -23.99 22.66 -14.80
N PHE A 494 -24.73 21.62 -15.20
CA PHE A 494 -25.56 21.64 -16.41
C PHE A 494 -26.99 22.14 -16.17
N MET A 495 -27.63 21.68 -15.09
CA MET A 495 -29.06 21.89 -14.84
C MET A 495 -29.38 22.39 -13.44
N GLY A 496 -28.37 22.63 -12.59
CA GLY A 496 -28.54 23.22 -11.26
C GLY A 496 -29.20 22.31 -10.23
N VAL A 497 -29.34 21.02 -10.51
CA VAL A 497 -29.88 20.00 -9.59
C VAL A 497 -28.84 18.92 -9.33
N ASN A 498 -28.95 18.23 -8.20
CA ASN A 498 -28.03 17.16 -7.82
C ASN A 498 -28.53 15.78 -8.30
N ILE A 499 -27.75 14.73 -8.05
CA ILE A 499 -28.10 13.37 -8.50
C ILE A 499 -29.21 12.70 -7.68
N ALA A 500 -29.52 13.20 -6.49
CA ALA A 500 -30.60 12.70 -5.65
C ALA A 500 -31.97 13.24 -6.05
N ASP A 501 -32.02 14.45 -6.64
CA ASP A 501 -33.22 15.01 -7.24
C ASP A 501 -33.77 14.10 -8.33
N GLU A 502 -35.10 13.93 -8.39
CA GLU A 502 -35.74 13.03 -9.37
C GLU A 502 -35.35 13.39 -10.82
N LYS A 503 -35.31 14.69 -11.14
CA LYS A 503 -34.90 15.19 -12.46
C LYS A 503 -33.43 14.85 -12.76
N GLY A 504 -32.54 15.08 -11.80
CA GLY A 504 -31.11 14.79 -11.95
C GLY A 504 -30.84 13.30 -12.08
N ARG A 505 -31.51 12.47 -11.27
CA ARG A 505 -31.43 11.01 -11.34
C ARG A 505 -31.89 10.47 -12.69
N LYS A 506 -33.06 10.90 -13.18
CA LYS A 506 -33.57 10.51 -14.52
C LYS A 506 -32.58 10.90 -15.64
N PHE A 507 -31.96 12.07 -15.54
CA PHE A 507 -30.93 12.47 -16.53
C PHE A 507 -29.67 11.62 -16.42
N ALA A 508 -29.17 11.33 -15.22
CA ALA A 508 -28.03 10.43 -15.03
C ALA A 508 -28.31 9.02 -15.57
N GLU A 509 -29.52 8.51 -15.37
CA GLU A 509 -29.97 7.23 -15.96
C GLU A 509 -29.93 7.28 -17.49
N LYS A 510 -30.45 8.37 -18.10
CA LYS A 510 -30.40 8.59 -19.56
C LYS A 510 -28.96 8.65 -20.08
N VAL A 511 -28.06 9.28 -19.34
CA VAL A 511 -26.62 9.32 -19.66
C VAL A 511 -26.01 7.92 -19.63
N LEU A 512 -26.27 7.13 -18.58
CA LEU A 512 -25.76 5.76 -18.50
C LEU A 512 -26.30 4.88 -19.63
N ASP A 513 -27.59 4.99 -19.97
CA ASP A 513 -28.19 4.24 -21.08
C ASP A 513 -27.59 4.64 -22.44
N PHE A 514 -27.38 5.94 -22.66
CA PHE A 514 -26.66 6.42 -23.84
C PHE A 514 -25.26 5.83 -23.94
N MET A 515 -24.50 5.86 -22.85
CA MET A 515 -23.15 5.28 -22.81
C MET A 515 -23.21 3.77 -23.13
N ARG A 516 -24.14 3.02 -22.54
CA ARG A 516 -24.30 1.58 -22.81
C ARG A 516 -24.59 1.31 -24.29
N ASN A 517 -25.50 2.06 -24.89
CA ASN A 517 -25.85 1.92 -26.32
C ASN A 517 -24.63 2.22 -27.21
N LYS A 518 -23.85 3.25 -26.89
CA LYS A 518 -22.59 3.53 -27.59
C LYS A 518 -21.58 2.40 -27.43
N LEU A 519 -21.42 1.85 -26.23
CA LEU A 519 -20.54 0.69 -26.02
C LEU A 519 -20.97 -0.51 -26.87
N GLN A 520 -22.27 -0.82 -26.94
CA GLN A 520 -22.79 -1.88 -27.82
C GLN A 520 -22.43 -1.63 -29.29
N SER A 521 -22.59 -0.39 -29.78
CA SER A 521 -22.18 -0.04 -31.15
C SER A 521 -20.68 -0.26 -31.38
N TYR A 522 -19.83 0.08 -30.40
CA TYR A 522 -18.39 -0.18 -30.50
C TYR A 522 -18.05 -1.67 -30.49
N GLN A 523 -18.82 -2.49 -29.76
CA GLN A 523 -18.64 -3.94 -29.79
C GLN A 523 -18.93 -4.51 -31.18
N GLN A 524 -20.00 -4.04 -31.83
CA GLN A 524 -20.36 -4.45 -33.19
C GLN A 524 -19.31 -3.99 -34.22
N GLU A 525 -18.86 -2.75 -34.12
CA GLU A 525 -17.88 -2.15 -35.04
C GLU A 525 -16.50 -2.82 -34.94
N THR A 526 -16.00 -3.01 -33.71
CA THR A 526 -14.60 -3.45 -33.49
C THR A 526 -14.49 -4.97 -33.31
N GLY A 527 -15.60 -5.64 -33.01
CA GLY A 527 -15.65 -7.03 -32.58
C GLY A 527 -14.99 -7.28 -31.21
N ASN A 528 -14.60 -6.25 -30.45
CA ASN A 528 -14.06 -6.40 -29.09
C ASN A 528 -15.14 -6.14 -28.06
N ILE A 529 -14.97 -6.67 -26.84
CA ILE A 529 -15.92 -6.45 -25.74
C ILE A 529 -15.60 -5.16 -24.99
N TYR A 530 -16.65 -4.44 -24.58
CA TYR A 530 -16.61 -3.16 -23.89
C TYR A 530 -17.51 -3.21 -22.66
N ASN A 531 -17.14 -2.47 -21.61
CA ASN A 531 -17.96 -2.36 -20.42
C ASN A 531 -17.95 -0.96 -19.82
N LEU A 532 -19.03 -0.64 -19.10
CA LEU A 532 -19.20 0.61 -18.39
C LEU A 532 -18.82 0.43 -16.92
N GLU A 533 -17.87 1.22 -16.42
CA GLU A 533 -17.37 1.10 -15.05
C GLU A 533 -17.58 2.37 -14.21
N ALA A 534 -17.99 2.17 -12.96
CA ALA A 534 -17.89 3.17 -11.91
C ALA A 534 -16.45 3.25 -11.40
N THR A 535 -15.59 3.91 -12.19
CA THR A 535 -14.14 3.99 -11.94
C THR A 535 -13.85 4.44 -10.51
N PRO A 536 -13.00 3.74 -9.72
CA PRO A 536 -12.68 4.14 -8.34
C PRO A 536 -12.03 5.52 -8.19
N ALA A 537 -11.29 5.95 -9.21
CA ALA A 537 -10.85 7.33 -9.41
C ALA A 537 -10.08 7.99 -8.26
N GLU A 538 -9.42 7.24 -7.37
CA GLU A 538 -8.68 7.76 -6.20
C GLU A 538 -7.75 8.95 -6.54
N GLY A 539 -6.94 8.81 -7.60
CA GLY A 539 -6.10 9.91 -8.10
C GLY A 539 -6.79 10.82 -9.10
N ALA A 540 -7.74 10.30 -9.89
CA ALA A 540 -8.38 11.02 -10.97
C ALA A 540 -9.35 12.10 -10.47
N SER A 541 -10.08 11.83 -9.38
CA SER A 541 -11.02 12.75 -8.74
C SER A 541 -10.37 14.10 -8.44
N HIS A 542 -9.31 14.10 -7.63
CA HIS A 542 -8.58 15.32 -7.31
C HIS A 542 -7.85 15.91 -8.52
N ARG A 543 -7.26 15.09 -9.38
CA ARG A 543 -6.49 15.60 -10.52
C ARG A 543 -7.37 16.37 -11.49
N LEU A 544 -8.53 15.81 -11.86
CA LEU A 544 -9.46 16.43 -12.81
C LEU A 544 -10.06 17.70 -12.21
N ALA A 545 -10.57 17.65 -10.99
CA ALA A 545 -11.15 18.81 -10.31
C ALA A 545 -10.16 19.99 -10.21
N ARG A 546 -8.89 19.74 -9.87
CA ARG A 546 -7.86 20.80 -9.85
C ARG A 546 -7.58 21.39 -11.23
N LEU A 547 -7.56 20.56 -12.28
CA LEU A 547 -7.31 21.04 -13.64
C LEU A 547 -8.50 21.86 -14.16
N ASP A 548 -9.72 21.42 -13.85
CA ASP A 548 -10.91 22.16 -14.24
C ASP A 548 -11.01 23.48 -13.49
N LYS A 549 -10.83 23.51 -12.16
CA LYS A 549 -10.76 24.77 -11.39
C LYS A 549 -9.69 25.74 -11.88
N LYS A 550 -8.57 25.22 -12.40
CA LYS A 550 -7.52 26.08 -12.99
C LYS A 550 -7.99 26.74 -14.30
N ASN A 551 -8.76 26.03 -15.12
CA ASN A 551 -9.17 26.51 -16.45
C ASN A 551 -10.55 27.20 -16.44
N TYR A 552 -11.40 26.85 -15.49
CA TYR A 552 -12.79 27.30 -15.31
C TYR A 552 -13.00 27.51 -13.80
N PRO A 553 -12.62 28.67 -13.24
CA PRO A 553 -12.64 28.88 -11.79
C PRO A 553 -14.01 28.70 -11.12
N ASP A 554 -15.07 28.95 -11.89
CA ASP A 554 -16.48 28.90 -11.50
C ASP A 554 -17.13 27.50 -11.66
N ILE A 555 -16.44 26.52 -12.27
CA ILE A 555 -16.96 25.15 -12.35
C ILE A 555 -17.18 24.57 -10.94
N ILE A 556 -18.35 23.99 -10.69
CA ILE A 556 -18.70 23.42 -9.39
C ILE A 556 -17.97 22.09 -9.19
N VAL A 557 -17.34 21.92 -8.04
CA VAL A 557 -16.72 20.67 -7.56
C VAL A 557 -17.48 20.13 -6.35
N ALA A 558 -17.26 18.86 -5.98
CA ALA A 558 -18.03 18.19 -4.94
C ALA A 558 -17.94 18.88 -3.57
N ASN A 559 -16.76 19.39 -3.22
CA ASN A 559 -16.50 20.10 -1.97
C ASN A 559 -16.35 21.60 -2.15
N GLU A 560 -17.16 22.21 -3.01
CA GLU A 560 -17.06 23.63 -3.40
C GLU A 560 -16.88 24.58 -2.20
N GLU A 561 -17.67 24.42 -1.14
CA GLU A 561 -17.57 25.26 0.07
C GLU A 561 -16.21 25.14 0.76
N ASN A 562 -15.74 23.90 0.95
CA ASN A 562 -14.45 23.64 1.60
C ASN A 562 -13.29 24.05 0.69
N TYR A 563 -13.43 23.92 -0.63
CA TYR A 563 -12.48 24.42 -1.61
C TYR A 563 -12.32 25.94 -1.51
N ARG A 564 -13.43 26.69 -1.38
CA ARG A 564 -13.38 28.15 -1.13
C ARG A 564 -12.70 28.51 0.18
N ARG A 565 -12.68 27.59 1.16
CA ARG A 565 -11.93 27.70 2.43
C ARG A 565 -10.48 27.18 2.35
N GLY A 566 -9.99 26.85 1.15
CA GLY A 566 -8.60 26.43 0.90
C GLY A 566 -8.36 24.92 0.85
N ALA A 567 -9.40 24.08 0.92
CA ALA A 567 -9.25 22.64 0.74
C ALA A 567 -8.90 22.28 -0.72
N ALA A 568 -8.30 21.11 -0.94
CA ALA A 568 -8.09 20.60 -2.30
C ALA A 568 -9.44 20.18 -2.93
N PRO A 569 -9.73 20.54 -4.20
CA PRO A 569 -10.99 20.18 -4.84
C PRO A 569 -11.02 18.69 -5.22
N TYR A 570 -12.21 18.11 -5.26
CA TYR A 570 -12.46 16.75 -5.75
C TYR A 570 -13.84 16.60 -6.41
N TYR A 571 -14.04 15.52 -7.15
CA TYR A 571 -15.32 15.12 -7.72
C TYR A 571 -15.89 13.87 -7.06
N THR A 572 -17.22 13.80 -7.01
CA THR A 572 -17.95 12.64 -6.51
C THR A 572 -17.69 11.43 -7.40
N ASN A 573 -17.54 10.25 -6.80
CA ASN A 573 -17.16 9.07 -7.54
C ASN A 573 -18.28 8.63 -8.50
N SER A 574 -17.99 8.55 -9.81
CA SER A 574 -18.93 8.04 -10.82
C SER A 574 -20.34 8.66 -10.72
N THR A 575 -21.39 7.87 -10.47
CA THR A 575 -22.77 8.32 -10.21
C THR A 575 -23.21 8.15 -8.75
N GLN A 576 -22.25 8.07 -7.83
CA GLN A 576 -22.54 7.98 -6.40
C GLN A 576 -23.20 9.27 -5.90
N LEU A 577 -23.89 9.16 -4.77
CA LEU A 577 -24.31 10.33 -4.00
C LEU A 577 -23.07 11.08 -3.49
N PRO A 578 -23.18 12.40 -3.24
CA PRO A 578 -22.23 13.11 -2.39
C PRO A 578 -22.03 12.36 -1.06
N VAL A 579 -20.81 12.36 -0.55
CA VAL A 579 -20.42 11.52 0.62
C VAL A 579 -21.21 11.86 1.89
N ASP A 580 -21.71 13.08 1.98
CA ASP A 580 -22.44 13.68 3.11
C ASP A 580 -23.93 13.90 2.79
N TYR A 581 -24.46 13.26 1.75
CA TYR A 581 -25.85 13.47 1.33
C TYR A 581 -26.88 12.93 2.33
N THR A 582 -26.70 11.71 2.82
CA THR A 582 -27.62 11.08 3.80
C THR A 582 -26.88 10.07 4.66
N ASP A 583 -27.30 9.96 5.92
CA ASP A 583 -26.88 8.91 6.85
C ASP A 583 -27.84 7.69 6.82
N ASP A 584 -28.97 7.78 6.11
CA ASP A 584 -29.91 6.66 5.92
C ASP A 584 -29.44 5.76 4.76
N ILE A 585 -28.92 4.59 5.13
CA ILE A 585 -28.50 3.56 4.17
C ILE A 585 -29.64 3.14 3.22
N PHE A 586 -30.89 3.07 3.68
CA PHE A 586 -32.01 2.67 2.83
C PHE A 586 -32.42 3.77 1.86
N GLU A 587 -32.32 5.03 2.26
CA GLU A 587 -32.46 6.15 1.34
C GLU A 587 -31.36 6.10 0.26
N ALA A 588 -30.10 5.96 0.67
CA ALA A 588 -28.98 5.85 -0.25
C ALA A 588 -29.17 4.68 -1.24
N LEU A 589 -29.59 3.51 -0.75
CA LEU A 589 -29.91 2.34 -1.56
C LEU A 589 -31.04 2.62 -2.56
N LYS A 590 -32.16 3.21 -2.13
CA LYS A 590 -33.29 3.56 -3.01
C LYS A 590 -32.88 4.53 -4.12
N LEU A 591 -32.05 5.52 -3.81
CA LEU A 591 -31.58 6.52 -4.78
C LEU A 591 -30.55 5.95 -5.76
N GLN A 592 -29.78 4.94 -5.35
CA GLN A 592 -28.65 4.41 -6.11
C GLN A 592 -28.94 3.11 -6.85
N ASP A 593 -29.91 2.29 -6.42
CA ASP A 593 -30.12 0.92 -6.92
C ASP A 593 -30.18 0.86 -8.46
N ASN A 594 -31.02 1.69 -9.08
CA ASN A 594 -31.19 1.70 -10.54
C ASN A 594 -29.95 2.21 -11.28
N LEU A 595 -29.29 3.25 -10.77
CA LEU A 595 -28.04 3.78 -11.34
C LEU A 595 -26.94 2.72 -11.29
N GLN A 596 -26.79 2.03 -10.16
CA GLN A 596 -25.76 1.00 -10.00
C GLN A 596 -26.01 -0.21 -10.89
N CYS A 597 -27.27 -0.58 -11.13
CA CYS A 597 -27.65 -1.66 -12.04
C CYS A 597 -27.33 -1.38 -13.52
N LYS A 598 -27.13 -0.12 -13.92
CA LYS A 598 -26.77 0.24 -15.31
C LYS A 598 -25.30 0.01 -15.63
N TYR A 599 -24.42 -0.15 -14.63
CA TYR A 599 -23.03 -0.52 -14.87
C TYR A 599 -22.91 -1.98 -15.31
N THR A 600 -22.29 -2.20 -16.47
CA THR A 600 -22.04 -3.55 -17.03
C THR A 600 -20.65 -4.08 -16.69
N GLY A 601 -19.75 -3.20 -16.27
CA GLY A 601 -18.44 -3.52 -15.74
C GLY A 601 -18.48 -3.54 -14.22
N GLY A 602 -17.71 -2.66 -13.57
CA GLY A 602 -17.63 -2.66 -12.13
C GLY A 602 -18.36 -1.52 -11.43
N THR A 603 -19.12 -1.86 -10.39
CA THR A 603 -19.61 -0.91 -9.40
C THR A 603 -19.61 -1.50 -8.00
N VAL A 604 -19.66 -0.65 -6.98
CA VAL A 604 -19.89 -1.00 -5.58
C VAL A 604 -20.60 0.16 -4.90
N LEU A 605 -21.59 -0.14 -4.07
CA LEU A 605 -22.17 0.84 -3.15
C LEU A 605 -21.60 0.61 -1.74
N HIS A 606 -21.06 1.67 -1.15
CA HIS A 606 -20.62 1.66 0.25
C HIS A 606 -21.77 2.19 1.12
N GLY A 607 -22.33 1.32 1.96
CA GLY A 607 -23.25 1.72 3.02
C GLY A 607 -22.45 2.22 4.21
N PHE A 608 -22.17 3.51 4.27
CA PHE A 608 -21.52 4.12 5.43
C PHE A 608 -22.45 4.00 6.64
N ILE A 609 -21.93 3.39 7.71
CA ILE A 609 -22.62 3.27 8.98
C ILE A 609 -21.74 3.93 10.03
N GLY A 610 -22.35 4.49 11.08
CA GLY A 610 -21.66 5.23 12.14
C GLY A 610 -20.54 4.41 12.79
N GLU A 611 -20.81 3.71 13.88
CA GLU A 611 -19.83 2.83 14.52
C GLU A 611 -19.98 1.38 14.03
N SER A 612 -19.25 0.45 14.65
CA SER A 612 -19.45 -0.99 14.42
C SER A 612 -20.92 -1.39 14.62
N MET A 613 -21.39 -2.35 13.83
CA MET A 613 -22.75 -2.87 14.00
C MET A 613 -22.94 -3.45 15.40
N PRO A 614 -24.16 -3.34 15.97
CA PRO A 614 -24.41 -3.72 17.36
C PRO A 614 -24.27 -5.22 17.62
N SER A 615 -24.48 -6.05 16.60
CA SER A 615 -24.27 -7.50 16.70
C SER A 615 -24.09 -8.16 15.32
N PRO A 616 -23.50 -9.37 15.28
CA PRO A 616 -23.48 -10.20 14.07
C PRO A 616 -24.90 -10.47 13.53
N GLU A 617 -25.88 -10.68 14.41
CA GLU A 617 -27.27 -10.93 14.04
C GLU A 617 -27.91 -9.71 13.37
N ALA A 618 -27.71 -8.51 13.92
CA ALA A 618 -28.18 -7.27 13.30
C ALA A 618 -27.52 -7.03 11.95
N THR A 619 -26.23 -7.36 11.83
CA THR A 619 -25.46 -7.27 10.58
C THR A 619 -26.02 -8.20 9.52
N LYS A 620 -26.20 -9.49 9.85
CA LYS A 620 -26.81 -10.50 8.98
C LYS A 620 -28.18 -10.02 8.47
N ASN A 621 -29.03 -9.54 9.38
CA ASN A 621 -30.38 -9.07 9.04
C ASN A 621 -30.36 -7.82 8.14
N LEU A 622 -29.40 -6.90 8.33
CA LEU A 622 -29.21 -5.76 7.43
C LEU A 622 -28.77 -6.24 6.04
N ILE A 623 -27.72 -7.07 5.94
CA ILE A 623 -27.22 -7.60 4.66
C ILE A 623 -28.33 -8.37 3.93
N ARG A 624 -29.12 -9.18 4.65
CA ARG A 624 -30.28 -9.90 4.10
C ARG A 624 -31.33 -8.94 3.54
N LYS A 625 -31.74 -7.93 4.32
CA LYS A 625 -32.70 -6.92 3.86
C LYS A 625 -32.18 -6.20 2.61
N ILE A 626 -30.89 -5.85 2.55
CA ILE A 626 -30.31 -5.21 1.36
C ILE A 626 -30.38 -6.16 0.16
N ALA A 627 -29.91 -7.40 0.33
CA ALA A 627 -29.83 -8.37 -0.75
C ALA A 627 -31.21 -8.77 -1.31
N GLU A 628 -32.22 -8.91 -0.45
CA GLU A 628 -33.58 -9.31 -0.82
C GLU A 628 -34.43 -8.16 -1.38
N ASN A 629 -34.19 -6.90 -0.99
CA ASN A 629 -35.03 -5.77 -1.43
C ASN A 629 -34.43 -4.93 -2.56
N PHE A 630 -33.13 -5.04 -2.84
CA PHE A 630 -32.45 -4.24 -3.86
C PHE A 630 -31.77 -5.11 -4.91
N ARG A 631 -31.57 -4.56 -6.11
CA ARG A 631 -31.00 -5.26 -7.28
C ARG A 631 -29.51 -5.03 -7.48
N LEU A 632 -28.95 -4.04 -6.79
CA LEU A 632 -27.57 -3.60 -6.92
C LEU A 632 -26.61 -4.77 -6.84
N PRO A 633 -25.63 -4.83 -7.75
CA PRO A 633 -24.85 -6.04 -7.96
C PRO A 633 -23.81 -6.27 -6.85
N TYR A 634 -23.35 -5.21 -6.19
CA TYR A 634 -22.21 -5.27 -5.30
C TYR A 634 -22.30 -4.18 -4.23
N PHE A 635 -22.17 -4.55 -2.97
CA PHE A 635 -22.19 -3.63 -1.85
C PHE A 635 -21.31 -4.05 -0.69
N THR A 636 -21.02 -3.10 0.18
CA THR A 636 -20.41 -3.35 1.47
C THR A 636 -21.01 -2.42 2.51
N ILE A 637 -20.89 -2.76 3.79
CA ILE A 637 -21.11 -1.80 4.88
C ILE A 637 -19.76 -1.25 5.32
N THR A 638 -19.72 0.01 5.74
CA THR A 638 -18.46 0.69 6.08
C THR A 638 -18.61 1.37 7.43
N PRO A 639 -18.24 0.68 8.53
CA PRO A 639 -18.25 1.26 9.87
C PRO A 639 -17.06 2.20 10.08
N THR A 640 -17.27 3.20 10.93
CA THR A 640 -16.21 4.10 11.39
C THR A 640 -15.56 3.54 12.65
N PHE A 641 -14.23 3.48 12.64
CA PHE A 641 -13.43 3.08 13.79
C PHE A 641 -12.08 3.80 13.78
N SER A 642 -11.44 3.84 14.95
CA SER A 642 -10.14 4.48 15.19
C SER A 642 -9.14 3.45 15.71
N ILE A 643 -7.85 3.68 15.50
CA ILE A 643 -6.80 2.78 16.00
C ILE A 643 -5.89 3.52 16.99
N CYS A 644 -5.96 3.14 18.26
CA CYS A 644 -5.05 3.57 19.30
C CYS A 644 -3.71 2.80 19.19
N PRO A 645 -2.54 3.47 19.32
CA PRO A 645 -1.26 2.79 19.37
C PRO A 645 -1.08 1.84 20.56
N ILE A 646 -1.82 2.05 21.65
CA ILE A 646 -1.77 1.27 22.90
C ILE A 646 -2.89 0.24 22.92
N HIS A 647 -4.14 0.70 22.77
CA HIS A 647 -5.34 -0.14 22.94
C HIS A 647 -5.86 -0.79 21.66
N GLY A 648 -5.28 -0.49 20.49
CA GLY A 648 -5.72 -1.09 19.23
C GLY A 648 -7.05 -0.52 18.72
N TYR A 649 -7.97 -1.39 18.31
CA TYR A 649 -9.26 -1.01 17.73
C TYR A 649 -10.16 -0.27 18.73
N ILE A 650 -10.70 0.88 18.32
CA ILE A 650 -11.68 1.66 19.06
C ILE A 650 -12.90 1.92 18.15
N PRO A 651 -14.13 1.54 18.56
CA PRO A 651 -15.33 1.80 17.77
C PRO A 651 -15.57 3.31 17.65
N GLY A 652 -15.95 3.78 16.46
CA GLY A 652 -16.25 5.18 16.20
C GLY A 652 -15.04 6.07 15.87
N LYS A 653 -15.35 7.35 15.63
CA LYS A 653 -14.36 8.38 15.25
C LYS A 653 -13.83 9.10 16.49
N HIS A 654 -12.58 8.83 16.84
CA HIS A 654 -11.91 9.39 18.02
C HIS A 654 -10.58 10.03 17.63
N TYR A 655 -10.44 11.33 17.88
CA TYR A 655 -9.17 12.05 17.70
C TYR A 655 -8.18 11.76 18.84
N TYR A 656 -8.69 11.41 20.02
CA TYR A 656 -7.94 11.00 21.21
C TYR A 656 -8.55 9.70 21.73
N CYS A 657 -7.73 8.74 22.17
CA CYS A 657 -8.23 7.47 22.67
C CYS A 657 -9.01 7.69 23.98
N PRO A 658 -10.30 7.32 24.05
CA PRO A 658 -11.11 7.51 25.26
C PRO A 658 -10.56 6.70 26.44
N ILE A 659 -9.96 5.54 26.17
CA ILE A 659 -9.35 4.67 27.20
C ILE A 659 -8.06 5.30 27.74
N CYS A 660 -7.19 5.83 26.86
CA CYS A 660 -5.99 6.55 27.31
C CYS A 660 -6.32 7.80 28.13
N ALA A 661 -7.44 8.46 27.81
CA ALA A 661 -7.88 9.66 28.51
C ALA A 661 -8.44 9.38 29.91
N THR A 662 -8.91 8.15 30.15
CA THR A 662 -9.34 7.71 31.50
C THR A 662 -8.20 7.09 32.33
N GLU A 663 -7.11 6.67 31.68
CA GLU A 663 -5.90 6.14 32.35
C GLU A 663 -4.91 7.24 32.78
N ASN A 664 -5.10 8.48 32.29
CA ASN A 664 -4.37 9.69 32.69
C ASN A 664 -5.28 10.65 33.45
#